data_AF-A0A918ERA1-F1
#
_entry.id   AF-A0A918ERA1-F1
#
_cell.length_a   1.000
_cell.length_b   1.000
_cell.length_c   1.000
_cell.angle_alpha   90.00
_cell.angle_beta   90.00
_cell.angle_gamma   90.00
#
_symmetry.space_group_name_H-M   'P 1'
#
loop_
_entity.id
_entity.type
_entity.pdbx_description
1 polymer ?
#
loop_
_entity_poly.entity_id
_entity_poly.type
_entity_poly.pdbx_seq_one_letter_code
_entity_poly.pdbx_strand_id
1 'polypeptide(L)'
;MNAHLPQAEPEFAGRVALVTGGAGSVGRIIVERLAERGATVLLNCFHSYDAAKEQARELTGRGLDVRVIRASVARPAQVERMFAEIGETYGRLDVLVNNAAAGSFVPFDEITEDLLDRTYATNVKGPLWCARYARPLLARAAGKGGAVVNVSSLGSVTTPANYLPVGVSKAALESLTRYLAAELAGDRIRVNAASCGLIDNPVGQMFPAFDDVRSNTVAATPLARLGRPEDLAEVVLFLGSERSGWVTGQTVLADGGLTLLRSAMSPTPEPAPAPEPRAAEAHVPGAGDADATDATDDPVAIVGMGLAVPGASSPEEFWRLLLEGGELFVEAPADRWDIARFHDEDRGAPDKTYQRRSGFITSFRPHERLREEGLADAGLDHTTLWLRHSLHQALEGVRREAGDRFSFCVGYTPDGSQHLEEAFVLRDALDTLAEDGDDAVEGPLGRALRRRFHRGDDPSGGYLPHRVGQDAMRGVLPSGTRLHMVDTACSSSLYAMDLGVRDLLSGRSDIAVCGGSFALAPSGSVLFAKLNGLSAGGAVRALDAGADGALFSDGAGLVVLKRLSRARADGDQVLGLLSAIGLSADGRGKAIYAPAPAGQELAVERALERGGFGADEVDWIVAHATGTPAGDEAEFTGLHARYAGTGTRPTYVTSNKSLVGHSGWAAGVVSVIHALLALRHGTIPAQYRFERLPDALAGLSDGLRVPEEPVPWPARADRPRRVAVSGFGFGGTNAHLILSEDHRATARSGAPLALPSPVDEDLVVVGWSSRLPGDPDAGAVAAWAAGEGPGPEPSFGAVYPVPPFQELRMPPPTARTTDRTQLMLVHCMQRLDERVREFCLRHRKTAGVVVGHTGATRNALLYKTRAYLDEIADAVDGAEEPAVTAKFLQRLGERATGMIAAPTEDSFPGEMPNVIAARLSNYFDLRGLSLTVDAGEASFLEALSVAGLYLGFKEIDVALVAGVNGTALPGWNDSGGRPAAEGAFLFAVTRRSLAEEAGLPVLAVMESAATGSAATERSVPA
;
A
#
# COMPACT_ATOMS: atom_id res chain seq x y z
N MET A 1 52.02 -6.85 -39.05
CA MET A 1 52.43 -5.46 -38.74
C MET A 1 52.12 -5.21 -37.27
N ASN A 2 53.15 -5.18 -36.42
CA ASN A 2 53.02 -4.75 -35.03
C ASN A 2 52.75 -3.24 -35.01
N ALA A 3 51.49 -2.84 -34.91
CA ALA A 3 51.15 -1.47 -34.59
C ALA A 3 51.33 -1.29 -33.08
N HIS A 4 52.33 -0.49 -32.69
CA HIS A 4 52.44 0.03 -31.33
C HIS A 4 51.15 0.81 -31.00
N LEU A 5 50.27 0.20 -30.20
CA LEU A 5 49.26 0.93 -29.46
C LEU A 5 49.99 1.96 -28.58
N PRO A 6 49.63 3.25 -28.61
CA PRO A 6 50.20 4.22 -27.68
C PRO A 6 49.94 3.73 -26.26
N GLN A 7 50.99 3.67 -25.43
CA GLN A 7 50.82 3.39 -24.00
C GLN A 7 49.82 4.40 -23.45
N ALA A 8 48.66 3.92 -22.99
CA ALA A 8 47.66 4.76 -22.36
C ALA A 8 48.33 5.51 -21.19
N GLU A 9 48.12 6.81 -21.10
CA GLU A 9 48.61 7.57 -19.95
C GLU A 9 48.11 6.93 -18.65
N PRO A 10 48.96 6.85 -17.60
CA PRO A 10 48.55 6.30 -16.31
C PRO A 10 47.27 6.97 -15.80
N GLU A 11 46.33 6.18 -15.25
CA GLU A 11 44.96 6.62 -14.88
C GLU A 11 44.90 7.88 -13.99
N PHE A 12 45.94 8.12 -13.18
CA PHE A 12 46.04 9.27 -12.29
C PHE A 12 47.22 10.20 -12.63
N ALA A 13 47.79 10.09 -13.83
CA ALA A 13 48.90 10.92 -14.28
C ALA A 13 48.62 12.42 -14.05
N GLY A 14 49.52 13.08 -13.32
CA GLY A 14 49.44 14.52 -13.04
C GLY A 14 48.37 14.92 -12.01
N ARG A 15 47.71 13.97 -11.35
CA ARG A 15 46.73 14.24 -10.29
C ARG A 15 47.40 14.33 -8.92
N VAL A 16 46.88 15.19 -8.06
CA VAL A 16 47.27 15.30 -6.64
C VAL A 16 46.21 14.61 -5.79
N ALA A 17 46.61 13.59 -5.03
CA ALA A 17 45.70 12.82 -4.17
C ALA A 17 46.10 12.91 -2.70
N LEU A 18 45.15 13.11 -1.80
CA LEU A 18 45.36 13.09 -0.35
C LEU A 18 44.71 11.85 0.25
N VAL A 19 45.46 11.05 1.00
CA VAL A 19 44.96 9.86 1.72
C VAL A 19 45.13 10.07 3.22
N THR A 20 44.04 10.22 3.95
CA THR A 20 44.06 10.30 5.41
C THR A 20 44.22 8.92 6.04
N GLY A 21 45.03 8.80 7.10
CA GLY A 21 45.36 7.48 7.66
C GLY A 21 46.14 6.60 6.68
N GLY A 22 46.96 7.20 5.81
CA GLY A 22 47.66 6.52 4.71
C GLY A 22 48.76 5.54 5.13
N ALA A 23 49.12 5.49 6.41
CA ALA A 23 50.05 4.51 6.98
C ALA A 23 49.34 3.28 7.61
N GLY A 24 47.99 3.25 7.61
CA GLY A 24 47.21 2.10 8.07
C GLY A 24 47.16 0.97 7.02
N SER A 25 46.63 -0.20 7.38
CA SER A 25 46.64 -1.42 6.54
C SER A 25 46.17 -1.16 5.09
N VAL A 26 44.91 -0.77 4.90
CA VAL A 26 44.33 -0.47 3.58
C VAL A 26 44.91 0.85 3.01
N GLY A 27 45.15 1.84 3.88
CA GLY A 27 45.70 3.14 3.49
C GLY A 27 47.05 3.04 2.80
N ARG A 28 47.94 2.14 3.25
CA ARG A 28 49.27 1.92 2.66
C ARG A 28 49.17 1.48 1.21
N ILE A 29 48.25 0.57 0.92
CA ILE A 29 48.02 0.02 -0.42
C ILE A 29 47.34 1.05 -1.31
N ILE A 30 46.38 1.82 -0.80
CA ILE A 30 45.77 2.92 -1.57
C ILE A 30 46.84 3.93 -2.00
N VAL A 31 47.76 4.31 -1.09
CA VAL A 31 48.87 5.22 -1.40
C VAL A 31 49.79 4.64 -2.47
N GLU A 32 50.21 3.39 -2.31
CA GLU A 32 51.08 2.71 -3.28
C GLU A 32 50.42 2.63 -4.67
N ARG A 33 49.16 2.17 -4.74
CA ARG A 33 48.44 1.99 -6.02
C ARG A 33 48.13 3.32 -6.72
N LEU A 34 47.79 4.38 -5.98
CA LEU A 34 47.61 5.71 -6.58
C LEU A 34 48.92 6.23 -7.17
N ALA A 35 50.03 6.06 -6.44
CA ALA A 35 51.34 6.52 -6.89
C ALA A 35 51.85 5.72 -8.11
N GLU A 36 51.68 4.38 -8.10
CA GLU A 36 51.99 3.50 -9.25
C GLU A 36 51.19 3.88 -10.51
N ARG A 37 49.98 4.42 -10.35
CA ARG A 37 49.14 4.91 -11.46
C ARG A 37 49.36 6.39 -11.80
N GLY A 38 50.46 6.99 -11.31
CA GLY A 38 50.95 8.30 -11.73
C GLY A 38 50.46 9.50 -10.91
N ALA A 39 49.82 9.30 -9.76
CA ALA A 39 49.44 10.39 -8.87
C ALA A 39 50.63 10.90 -8.04
N THR A 40 50.65 12.20 -7.75
CA THR A 40 51.38 12.75 -6.60
C THR A 40 50.53 12.48 -5.35
N VAL A 41 51.00 11.64 -4.44
CA VAL A 41 50.22 11.20 -3.27
C VAL A 41 50.71 11.87 -1.98
N LEU A 42 49.80 12.55 -1.31
CA LEU A 42 49.95 13.10 0.02
C LEU A 42 49.47 12.07 1.04
N LEU A 43 50.41 11.43 1.72
CA LEU A 43 50.17 10.47 2.78
C LEU A 43 49.96 11.25 4.09
N ASN A 44 48.71 11.38 4.54
CA ASN A 44 48.42 11.95 5.85
C ASN A 44 48.44 10.89 6.95
N CYS A 45 49.08 11.22 8.07
CA CYS A 45 49.04 10.43 9.30
C CYS A 45 49.07 11.33 10.54
N PHE A 46 48.61 10.80 11.67
CA PHE A 46 48.71 11.46 12.97
C PHE A 46 49.48 10.58 13.96
N HIS A 47 49.05 9.32 14.05
CA HIS A 47 49.77 8.22 14.68
C HIS A 47 50.70 7.55 13.66
N SER A 48 51.76 6.89 14.13
CA SER A 48 52.71 6.12 13.29
C SER A 48 53.46 6.97 12.23
N TYR A 49 53.87 8.18 12.61
CA TYR A 49 54.57 9.12 11.72
C TYR A 49 55.89 8.56 11.16
N ASP A 50 56.63 7.78 11.94
CA ASP A 50 57.89 7.17 11.48
C ASP A 50 57.64 6.10 10.42
N ALA A 51 56.59 5.28 10.58
CA ALA A 51 56.17 4.30 9.57
C ALA A 51 55.70 4.98 8.27
N ALA A 52 54.99 6.09 8.38
CA ALA A 52 54.60 6.90 7.22
C ALA A 52 55.82 7.46 6.46
N LYS A 53 56.85 7.93 7.20
CA LYS A 53 58.12 8.39 6.60
C LYS A 53 58.88 7.26 5.92
N GLU A 54 58.93 6.08 6.53
CA GLU A 54 59.56 4.91 5.94
C GLU A 54 58.87 4.48 4.65
N GLN A 55 57.54 4.36 4.66
CA GLN A 55 56.75 4.05 3.47
C GLN A 55 56.96 5.08 2.36
N ALA A 56 56.92 6.38 2.68
CA ALA A 56 57.16 7.42 1.68
C ALA A 56 58.58 7.35 1.10
N ARG A 57 59.60 7.07 1.93
CA ARG A 57 60.99 6.86 1.45
C ARG A 57 61.11 5.64 0.54
N GLU A 58 60.46 4.54 0.89
CA GLU A 58 60.43 3.30 0.10
C GLU A 58 59.82 3.56 -1.29
N LEU A 59 58.65 4.18 -1.33
CA LEU A 59 57.95 4.49 -2.59
C LEU A 59 58.70 5.54 -3.42
N THR A 60 59.30 6.55 -2.77
CA THR A 60 60.16 7.53 -3.45
C THR A 60 61.42 6.87 -4.02
N GLY A 61 62.01 5.91 -3.31
CA GLY A 61 63.14 5.10 -3.78
C GLY A 61 62.79 4.25 -5.01
N ARG A 62 61.52 3.90 -5.19
CA ARG A 62 60.97 3.24 -6.40
C ARG A 62 60.63 4.23 -7.53
N GLY A 63 60.88 5.52 -7.34
CA GLY A 63 60.59 6.57 -8.33
C GLY A 63 59.17 7.12 -8.31
N LEU A 64 58.38 6.84 -7.26
CA LEU A 64 57.00 7.31 -7.11
C LEU A 64 56.95 8.62 -6.30
N ASP A 65 56.02 9.54 -6.60
CA ASP A 65 55.92 10.84 -5.93
C ASP A 65 54.98 10.77 -4.71
N VAL A 66 55.55 10.52 -3.53
CA VAL A 66 54.81 10.38 -2.27
C VAL A 66 55.39 11.30 -1.20
N ARG A 67 54.55 12.12 -0.56
CA ARG A 67 54.96 13.05 0.52
C ARG A 67 54.12 12.88 1.77
N VAL A 68 54.73 13.05 2.95
CA VAL A 68 54.05 12.86 4.23
C VAL A 68 53.59 14.19 4.81
N ILE A 69 52.32 14.27 5.21
CA ILE A 69 51.77 15.42 5.96
C ILE A 69 51.25 14.94 7.31
N ARG A 70 51.66 15.59 8.40
CA ARG A 70 51.25 15.19 9.76
C ARG A 70 50.11 16.06 10.28
N ALA A 71 48.91 15.49 10.36
CA ALA A 71 47.74 16.17 10.93
C ALA A 71 46.71 15.16 11.45
N SER A 72 46.05 15.50 12.56
CA SER A 72 44.88 14.77 13.07
C SER A 72 43.60 15.29 12.42
N VAL A 73 42.85 14.40 11.75
CA VAL A 73 41.54 14.73 11.17
C VAL A 73 40.48 15.05 12.23
N ALA A 74 40.68 14.61 13.47
CA ALA A 74 39.78 14.90 14.60
C ALA A 74 39.97 16.33 15.15
N ARG A 75 40.96 17.09 14.67
CA ARG A 75 41.27 18.45 15.16
C ARG A 75 41.11 19.47 14.02
N PRO A 76 40.01 20.24 13.97
CA PRO A 76 39.71 21.15 12.85
C PRO A 76 40.85 22.10 12.48
N ALA A 77 41.52 22.70 13.47
CA ALA A 77 42.65 23.60 13.23
C ALA A 77 43.86 22.91 12.58
N GLN A 78 44.06 21.60 12.77
CA GLN A 78 45.11 20.86 12.07
C GLN A 78 44.69 20.52 10.64
N VAL A 79 43.41 20.21 10.42
CA VAL A 79 42.84 19.96 9.09
C VAL A 79 42.95 21.22 8.23
N GLU A 80 42.57 22.37 8.77
CA GLU A 80 42.68 23.67 8.10
C GLU A 80 44.13 23.95 7.66
N ARG A 81 45.11 23.83 8.58
CA ARG A 81 46.53 24.01 8.23
C ARG A 81 47.02 23.03 7.18
N MET A 82 46.59 21.76 7.26
CA MET A 82 46.95 20.76 6.27
C MET A 82 46.48 21.16 4.87
N PHE A 83 45.22 21.58 4.71
CA PHE A 83 44.73 22.01 3.39
C PHE A 83 45.30 23.37 2.94
N ALA A 84 45.64 24.27 3.87
CA ALA A 84 46.38 25.49 3.54
C ALA A 84 47.77 25.16 2.95
N GLU A 85 48.54 24.27 3.59
CA GLU A 85 49.85 23.82 3.10
C GLU A 85 49.76 23.15 1.72
N ILE A 86 48.71 22.35 1.50
CA ILE A 86 48.44 21.73 0.19
C ILE A 86 48.13 22.80 -0.87
N GLY A 87 47.29 23.78 -0.52
CA GLY A 87 46.96 24.89 -1.39
C GLY A 87 48.17 25.73 -1.78
N GLU A 88 49.05 26.02 -0.83
CA GLU A 88 50.30 26.76 -1.06
C GLU A 88 51.29 25.98 -1.95
N THR A 89 51.41 24.67 -1.72
CA THR A 89 52.43 23.85 -2.40
C THR A 89 51.98 23.39 -3.80
N TYR A 90 50.71 23.03 -3.97
CA TYR A 90 50.21 22.38 -5.18
C TYR A 90 49.15 23.19 -5.92
N GLY A 91 48.50 24.16 -5.26
CA GLY A 91 47.45 25.00 -5.84
C GLY A 91 46.10 24.31 -6.10
N ARG A 92 46.06 22.96 -6.05
CA ARG A 92 44.88 22.13 -6.30
C ARG A 92 44.92 20.80 -5.54
N LEU A 93 43.79 20.11 -5.52
CA LEU A 93 43.66 18.71 -5.12
C LEU A 93 42.69 18.04 -6.10
N ASP A 94 42.98 16.81 -6.53
CA ASP A 94 42.12 16.10 -7.49
C ASP A 94 41.33 14.97 -6.80
N VAL A 95 41.94 14.29 -5.82
CA VAL A 95 41.31 13.17 -5.09
C VAL A 95 41.54 13.31 -3.58
N LEU A 96 40.47 13.18 -2.79
CA LEU A 96 40.50 13.08 -1.33
C LEU A 96 39.99 11.71 -0.90
N VAL A 97 40.83 10.92 -0.22
CA VAL A 97 40.44 9.65 0.40
C VAL A 97 40.41 9.79 1.92
N ASN A 98 39.20 9.69 2.47
CA ASN A 98 38.96 9.71 3.91
C ASN A 98 39.01 8.27 4.47
N ASN A 99 40.23 7.79 4.79
CA ASN A 99 40.48 6.46 5.32
C ASN A 99 40.85 6.46 6.83
N ALA A 100 41.19 7.61 7.42
CA ALA A 100 41.44 7.69 8.86
C ALA A 100 40.22 7.22 9.67
N ALA A 101 40.44 6.32 10.61
CA ALA A 101 39.39 5.78 11.47
C ALA A 101 39.88 5.62 12.91
N ALA A 102 38.96 5.74 13.87
CA ALA A 102 39.17 5.46 15.27
C ALA A 102 38.02 4.62 15.84
N GLY A 103 38.37 3.75 16.79
CA GLY A 103 37.44 2.93 17.54
C GLY A 103 37.92 1.49 17.66
N SER A 104 37.26 0.75 18.54
CA SER A 104 37.60 -0.62 18.93
C SER A 104 36.32 -1.41 19.17
N PHE A 105 36.45 -2.74 19.23
CA PHE A 105 35.37 -3.59 19.73
C PHE A 105 35.32 -3.48 21.25
N VAL A 106 34.19 -3.06 21.79
CA VAL A 106 34.01 -2.81 23.22
C VAL A 106 32.65 -3.39 23.64
N PRO A 107 32.59 -4.20 24.72
CA PRO A 107 31.33 -4.68 25.29
C PRO A 107 30.37 -3.53 25.58
N PHE A 108 29.06 -3.81 25.49
CA PHE A 108 28.03 -2.77 25.66
C PHE A 108 28.20 -1.97 26.97
N ASP A 109 28.50 -2.65 28.08
CA ASP A 109 28.65 -2.03 29.40
C ASP A 109 29.92 -1.16 29.56
N GLU A 110 30.87 -1.28 28.63
CA GLU A 110 32.13 -0.51 28.61
C GLU A 110 32.07 0.70 27.66
N ILE A 111 30.94 0.92 26.98
CA ILE A 111 30.76 2.05 26.06
C ILE A 111 30.57 3.33 26.86
N THR A 112 31.55 4.23 26.78
CA THR A 112 31.51 5.56 27.40
C THR A 112 31.23 6.66 26.38
N GLU A 113 30.75 7.80 26.85
CA GLU A 113 30.59 9.01 26.04
C GLU A 113 31.92 9.44 25.39
N ASP A 114 33.02 9.41 26.15
CA ASP A 114 34.37 9.69 25.64
C ASP A 114 34.81 8.76 24.50
N LEU A 115 34.37 7.50 24.51
CA LEU A 115 34.64 6.56 23.43
C LEU A 115 33.85 6.93 22.17
N LEU A 116 32.54 7.17 22.32
CA LEU A 116 31.66 7.60 21.24
C LEU A 116 32.15 8.91 20.60
N ASP A 117 32.49 9.90 21.41
CA ASP A 117 32.95 11.21 20.96
C ASP A 117 34.26 11.13 20.18
N ARG A 118 35.25 10.37 20.67
CA ARG A 118 36.52 10.17 19.97
C ARG A 118 36.33 9.45 18.63
N THR A 119 35.47 8.44 18.61
CA THR A 119 35.13 7.70 17.39
C THR A 119 34.42 8.60 16.37
N TYR A 120 33.41 9.38 16.79
CA TYR A 120 32.71 10.32 15.92
C TYR A 120 33.59 11.47 15.44
N ALA A 121 34.47 11.99 16.31
CA ALA A 121 35.39 13.07 15.97
C ALA A 121 36.29 12.68 14.78
N THR A 122 36.73 11.42 14.73
CA THR A 122 37.58 10.92 13.65
C THR A 122 36.76 10.44 12.45
N ASN A 123 35.75 9.60 12.67
CA ASN A 123 35.07 8.87 11.60
C ASN A 123 34.01 9.69 10.85
N VAL A 124 33.43 10.72 11.48
CA VAL A 124 32.34 11.54 10.90
C VAL A 124 32.74 12.99 10.77
N LYS A 125 33.14 13.63 11.89
CA LYS A 125 33.53 15.04 11.90
C LYS A 125 34.80 15.26 11.08
N GLY A 126 35.76 14.34 11.14
CA GLY A 126 36.99 14.38 10.32
C GLY A 126 36.71 14.49 8.81
N PRO A 127 36.00 13.54 8.19
CA PRO A 127 35.60 13.62 6.78
C PRO A 127 34.81 14.89 6.43
N LEU A 128 33.92 15.35 7.31
CA LEU A 128 33.20 16.63 7.12
C LEU A 128 34.17 17.82 7.03
N TRP A 129 35.12 17.93 7.97
CA TRP A 129 36.11 19.01 7.95
C TRP A 129 37.02 18.90 6.75
N CYS A 130 37.50 17.70 6.42
CA CYS A 130 38.31 17.48 5.23
C CYS A 130 37.58 17.90 3.97
N ALA A 131 36.31 17.52 3.78
CA ALA A 131 35.52 17.93 2.63
C ALA A 131 35.34 19.46 2.57
N ARG A 132 35.04 20.10 3.71
CA ARG A 132 34.89 21.57 3.80
C ARG A 132 36.15 22.31 3.36
N TYR A 133 37.32 21.93 3.85
CA TYR A 133 38.58 22.61 3.54
C TYR A 133 39.19 22.17 2.20
N ALA A 134 38.87 20.97 1.72
CA ALA A 134 39.29 20.49 0.41
C ALA A 134 38.48 21.10 -0.74
N ARG A 135 37.21 21.46 -0.51
CA ARG A 135 36.27 22.02 -1.50
C ARG A 135 36.91 23.03 -2.48
N PRO A 136 37.56 24.12 -2.02
CA PRO A 136 38.15 25.11 -2.94
C PRO A 136 39.32 24.57 -3.78
N LEU A 137 40.03 23.54 -3.30
CA LEU A 137 41.13 22.91 -4.03
C LEU A 137 40.63 21.86 -5.01
N LEU A 138 39.61 21.08 -4.61
CA LEU A 138 38.92 20.09 -5.44
C LEU A 138 38.16 20.72 -6.60
N ALA A 139 37.55 21.89 -6.39
CA ALA A 139 36.91 22.66 -7.46
C ALA A 139 37.90 23.13 -8.54
N ARG A 140 39.20 23.16 -8.25
CA ARG A 140 40.29 23.51 -9.18
C ARG A 140 40.93 22.29 -9.84
N ALA A 141 40.39 21.09 -9.63
CA ALA A 141 40.85 19.88 -10.31
C ALA A 141 40.85 20.11 -11.83
N ALA A 142 41.88 19.63 -12.51
CA ALA A 142 42.22 20.04 -13.88
C ALA A 142 41.15 19.62 -14.92
N GLY A 143 40.08 20.42 -15.08
CA GLY A 143 39.02 20.24 -16.08
C GLY A 143 38.13 19.00 -15.92
N LYS A 144 38.39 18.15 -14.93
CA LYS A 144 37.89 16.77 -14.82
C LYS A 144 37.01 16.49 -13.59
N GLY A 145 36.84 17.49 -12.71
CA GLY A 145 36.06 17.40 -11.46
C GLY A 145 36.82 16.70 -10.32
N GLY A 146 36.59 17.14 -9.08
CA GLY A 146 37.23 16.56 -7.89
C GLY A 146 36.50 15.29 -7.40
N ALA A 147 37.21 14.39 -6.73
CA ALA A 147 36.62 13.19 -6.15
C ALA A 147 36.91 13.08 -4.64
N VAL A 148 35.88 12.80 -3.85
CA VAL A 148 35.97 12.45 -2.43
C VAL A 148 35.50 11.02 -2.25
N VAL A 149 36.33 10.18 -1.64
CA VAL A 149 36.02 8.78 -1.34
C VAL A 149 36.13 8.56 0.17
N ASN A 150 35.00 8.26 0.80
CA ASN A 150 34.92 7.93 2.22
C ASN A 150 35.05 6.41 2.41
N VAL A 151 36.01 5.96 3.22
CA VAL A 151 36.16 4.53 3.51
C VAL A 151 35.28 4.16 4.71
N SER A 152 34.23 3.38 4.43
CA SER A 152 33.29 2.84 5.41
C SER A 152 33.66 1.41 5.81
N SER A 153 32.79 0.75 6.58
CA SER A 153 32.89 -0.69 6.85
C SER A 153 31.50 -1.32 6.89
N LEU A 154 31.44 -2.64 6.78
CA LEU A 154 30.20 -3.40 6.92
C LEU A 154 29.38 -3.08 8.17
N GLY A 155 29.97 -2.52 9.24
CA GLY A 155 29.26 -2.11 10.44
C GLY A 155 28.13 -1.09 10.23
N SER A 156 28.03 -0.49 9.04
CA SER A 156 26.91 0.36 8.62
C SER A 156 25.69 -0.42 8.12
N VAL A 157 25.89 -1.65 7.65
CA VAL A 157 24.86 -2.50 7.02
C VAL A 157 24.59 -3.75 7.86
N THR A 158 25.62 -4.29 8.51
CA THR A 158 25.55 -5.41 9.46
C THR A 158 25.91 -4.90 10.86
N THR A 159 25.34 -5.51 11.90
CA THR A 159 25.49 -5.03 13.29
C THR A 159 26.27 -6.05 14.14
N PRO A 160 27.60 -6.19 13.95
CA PRO A 160 28.39 -7.08 14.77
C PRO A 160 28.38 -6.63 16.23
N ALA A 161 28.30 -7.61 17.14
CA ALA A 161 28.36 -7.36 18.57
C ALA A 161 29.65 -6.63 18.94
N ASN A 162 29.59 -5.83 20.00
CA ASN A 162 30.70 -5.01 20.52
C ASN A 162 31.24 -3.96 19.52
N TYR A 163 30.61 -3.74 18.37
CA TYR A 163 31.09 -2.79 17.36
C TYR A 163 30.31 -1.46 17.34
N LEU A 164 29.43 -1.24 18.30
CA LEU A 164 28.45 -0.14 18.29
C LEU A 164 29.09 1.23 18.00
N PRO A 165 30.14 1.71 18.70
CA PRO A 165 30.71 3.03 18.42
C PRO A 165 31.19 3.18 16.96
N VAL A 166 31.82 2.14 16.43
CA VAL A 166 32.36 2.16 15.06
C VAL A 166 31.25 1.99 14.04
N GLY A 167 30.39 0.99 14.17
CA GLY A 167 29.28 0.71 13.25
C GLY A 167 28.36 1.91 13.08
N VAL A 168 27.92 2.52 14.18
CA VAL A 168 27.05 3.72 14.13
C VAL A 168 27.78 4.89 13.48
N SER A 169 29.06 5.11 13.79
CA SER A 169 29.85 6.18 13.15
C SER A 169 30.05 5.96 11.64
N LYS A 170 30.15 4.71 11.18
CA LYS A 170 30.28 4.37 9.75
C LYS A 170 28.94 4.50 9.02
N ALA A 171 27.82 4.13 9.64
CA ALA A 171 26.49 4.45 9.12
C ALA A 171 26.27 5.97 8.97
N ALA A 172 26.71 6.75 9.98
CA ALA A 172 26.67 8.20 9.92
C ALA A 172 27.56 8.77 8.81
N LEU A 173 28.74 8.19 8.57
CA LEU A 173 29.64 8.56 7.46
C LEU A 173 29.01 8.29 6.08
N GLU A 174 28.30 7.17 5.90
CA GLU A 174 27.59 6.88 4.64
C GLU A 174 26.41 7.82 4.42
N SER A 175 25.69 8.20 5.48
CA SER A 175 24.69 9.26 5.39
C SER A 175 25.32 10.60 5.01
N LEU A 176 26.41 11.00 5.69
CA LEU A 176 27.17 12.22 5.40
C LEU A 176 27.66 12.25 3.95
N THR A 177 28.05 11.10 3.39
CA THR A 177 28.49 10.96 1.99
C THR A 177 27.40 11.42 1.02
N ARG A 178 26.13 11.01 1.24
CA ARG A 178 24.99 11.42 0.40
C ARG A 178 24.73 12.93 0.47
N TYR A 179 24.74 13.49 1.67
CA TYR A 179 24.56 14.94 1.85
C TYR A 179 25.69 15.74 1.21
N LEU A 180 26.96 15.35 1.43
CA LEU A 180 28.10 16.01 0.79
C LEU A 180 28.07 15.88 -0.73
N ALA A 181 27.56 14.76 -1.28
CA ALA A 181 27.41 14.61 -2.72
C ALA A 181 26.43 15.63 -3.31
N ALA A 182 25.29 15.87 -2.65
CA ALA A 182 24.33 16.89 -3.06
C ALA A 182 24.92 18.31 -2.93
N GLU A 183 25.54 18.61 -1.79
CA GLU A 183 26.08 19.95 -1.47
C GLU A 183 27.28 20.35 -2.34
N LEU A 184 28.09 19.38 -2.78
CA LEU A 184 29.32 19.64 -3.54
C LEU A 184 29.17 19.37 -5.05
N ALA A 185 28.02 18.87 -5.51
CA ALA A 185 27.77 18.61 -6.93
C ALA A 185 27.91 19.88 -7.80
N GLY A 186 27.47 21.04 -7.29
CA GLY A 186 27.57 22.33 -7.99
C GLY A 186 29.01 22.74 -8.32
N ASP A 187 29.99 22.28 -7.54
CA ASP A 187 31.41 22.52 -7.78
C ASP A 187 32.08 21.42 -8.63
N ARG A 188 31.28 20.51 -9.20
CA ARG A 188 31.73 19.32 -9.93
C ARG A 188 32.61 18.41 -9.08
N ILE A 189 32.28 18.29 -7.79
CA ILE A 189 32.94 17.39 -6.86
C ILE A 189 32.03 16.19 -6.59
N ARG A 190 32.51 14.99 -6.89
CA ARG A 190 31.79 13.74 -6.61
C ARG A 190 32.17 13.24 -5.22
N VAL A 191 31.18 12.73 -4.48
CA VAL A 191 31.41 12.19 -3.14
C VAL A 191 30.78 10.81 -3.06
N ASN A 192 31.59 9.79 -2.80
CA ASN A 192 31.14 8.40 -2.69
C ASN A 192 31.75 7.74 -1.46
N ALA A 193 31.19 6.60 -1.07
CA ALA A 193 31.75 5.75 -0.03
C ALA A 193 32.14 4.39 -0.61
N ALA A 194 33.27 3.85 -0.15
CA ALA A 194 33.66 2.45 -0.36
C ALA A 194 33.48 1.72 0.98
N SER A 195 32.58 0.74 1.01
CA SER A 195 32.35 -0.11 2.19
C SER A 195 32.84 -1.52 1.90
N CYS A 196 33.45 -2.19 2.88
CA CYS A 196 33.98 -3.54 2.68
C CYS A 196 33.59 -4.53 3.77
N GLY A 197 33.66 -5.79 3.35
CA GLY A 197 33.68 -7.00 4.17
C GLY A 197 34.69 -6.99 5.32
N LEU A 198 34.68 -8.05 6.14
CA LEU A 198 35.81 -8.33 7.02
C LEU A 198 37.05 -8.58 6.16
N ILE A 199 38.10 -7.78 6.38
CA ILE A 199 39.36 -7.86 5.65
C ILE A 199 40.37 -8.64 6.49
N ASP A 200 41.11 -9.54 5.84
CA ASP A 200 42.21 -10.27 6.45
C ASP A 200 43.42 -9.35 6.67
N ASN A 201 43.54 -8.78 7.87
CA ASN A 201 44.64 -7.88 8.24
C ASN A 201 44.95 -7.95 9.75
N PRO A 202 46.07 -7.37 10.20
CA PRO A 202 46.46 -7.39 11.62
C PRO A 202 45.46 -6.75 12.58
N VAL A 203 44.60 -5.84 12.12
CA VAL A 203 43.54 -5.22 12.93
C VAL A 203 42.39 -6.21 13.15
N GLY A 204 42.10 -7.06 12.17
CA GLY A 204 41.19 -8.20 12.30
C GLY A 204 41.61 -9.17 13.41
N GLN A 205 42.91 -9.43 13.55
CA GLN A 205 43.44 -10.33 14.58
C GLN A 205 43.27 -9.81 16.02
N MET A 206 42.89 -8.54 16.20
CA MET A 206 42.58 -7.95 17.50
C MET A 206 41.16 -8.30 17.99
N PHE A 207 40.36 -9.00 17.19
CA PHE A 207 39.02 -9.43 17.56
C PHE A 207 39.07 -10.62 18.53
N PRO A 208 38.26 -10.63 19.60
CA PRO A 208 38.04 -11.83 20.41
C PRO A 208 37.52 -12.97 19.52
N ALA A 209 38.08 -14.17 19.66
CA ALA A 209 37.72 -15.34 18.85
C ALA A 209 37.83 -15.08 17.32
N PHE A 210 38.86 -14.34 16.87
CA PHE A 210 39.02 -13.99 15.46
C PHE A 210 39.01 -15.19 14.52
N ASP A 211 39.54 -16.35 14.92
CA ASP A 211 39.51 -17.55 14.08
C ASP A 211 38.07 -18.09 13.87
N ASP A 212 37.20 -17.98 14.87
CA ASP A 212 35.77 -18.33 14.75
C ASP A 212 35.03 -17.30 13.90
N VAL A 213 35.29 -16.00 14.14
CA VAL A 213 34.72 -14.90 13.34
C VAL A 213 35.15 -15.02 11.88
N ARG A 214 36.43 -15.31 11.62
CA ARG A 214 36.98 -15.56 10.28
C ARG A 214 36.30 -16.75 9.64
N SER A 215 36.23 -17.90 10.31
CA SER A 215 35.65 -19.12 9.76
C SER A 215 34.17 -18.96 9.43
N ASN A 216 33.40 -18.35 10.34
CA ASN A 216 31.99 -18.06 10.14
C ASN A 216 31.76 -17.03 9.02
N THR A 217 32.59 -15.99 8.96
CA THR A 217 32.48 -14.98 7.90
C THR A 217 32.84 -15.56 6.54
N VAL A 218 33.87 -16.41 6.46
CA VAL A 218 34.23 -17.14 5.22
C VAL A 218 33.10 -18.06 4.77
N ALA A 219 32.50 -18.82 5.69
CA ALA A 219 31.36 -19.69 5.39
C ALA A 219 30.09 -18.91 4.98
N ALA A 220 29.90 -17.72 5.53
CA ALA A 220 28.79 -16.84 5.19
C ALA A 220 28.99 -16.03 3.90
N THR A 221 30.24 -15.89 3.44
CA THR A 221 30.59 -15.13 2.23
C THR A 221 30.48 -16.04 1.01
N PRO A 222 29.63 -15.73 0.00
CA PRO A 222 29.49 -16.51 -1.23
C PRO A 222 30.80 -16.75 -1.99
N LEU A 223 31.74 -15.80 -1.99
CA LEU A 223 33.07 -15.98 -2.58
C LEU A 223 34.04 -16.82 -1.72
N ALA A 224 33.57 -17.35 -0.58
CA ALA A 224 34.28 -18.27 0.29
C ALA A 224 35.68 -17.81 0.73
N ARG A 225 35.86 -16.50 0.92
CA ARG A 225 37.09 -15.89 1.44
C ARG A 225 36.80 -14.56 2.10
N LEU A 226 37.69 -14.13 3.00
CA LEU A 226 37.70 -12.74 3.46
C LEU A 226 38.15 -11.79 2.34
N GLY A 227 37.79 -10.52 2.48
CA GLY A 227 38.34 -9.45 1.66
C GLY A 227 39.84 -9.31 1.91
N ARG A 228 40.59 -8.96 0.88
CA ARG A 228 41.99 -8.54 1.01
C ARG A 228 42.02 -7.01 1.02
N PRO A 229 43.01 -6.40 1.70
CA PRO A 229 43.19 -4.95 1.64
C PRO A 229 43.21 -4.37 0.20
N GLU A 230 43.74 -5.13 -0.76
CA GLU A 230 43.76 -4.79 -2.19
C GLU A 230 42.36 -4.70 -2.80
N ASP A 231 41.41 -5.56 -2.38
CA ASP A 231 40.05 -5.57 -2.94
C ASP A 231 39.34 -4.23 -2.66
N LEU A 232 39.45 -3.72 -1.42
CA LEU A 232 38.89 -2.41 -1.05
C LEU A 232 39.67 -1.26 -1.70
N ALA A 233 41.01 -1.37 -1.79
CA ALA A 233 41.82 -0.34 -2.43
C ALA A 233 41.41 -0.13 -3.89
N GLU A 234 41.14 -1.19 -4.65
CA GLU A 234 40.69 -1.08 -6.04
C GLU A 234 39.33 -0.38 -6.18
N VAL A 235 38.39 -0.62 -5.26
CA VAL A 235 37.11 0.11 -5.23
C VAL A 235 37.32 1.59 -4.92
N VAL A 236 38.20 1.91 -3.97
CA VAL A 236 38.56 3.29 -3.65
C VAL A 236 39.19 3.99 -4.86
N LEU A 237 40.09 3.32 -5.57
CA LEU A 237 40.71 3.86 -6.78
C LEU A 237 39.69 4.06 -7.90
N PHE A 238 38.78 3.11 -8.13
CA PHE A 238 37.70 3.26 -9.10
C PHE A 238 36.83 4.49 -8.79
N LEU A 239 36.43 4.68 -7.52
CA LEU A 239 35.63 5.83 -7.10
C LEU A 239 36.40 7.16 -7.17
N GLY A 240 37.73 7.12 -7.02
CA GLY A 240 38.61 8.28 -7.20
C GLY A 240 38.94 8.60 -8.67
N SER A 241 38.72 7.67 -9.60
CA SER A 241 39.06 7.83 -11.02
C SER A 241 37.89 8.37 -11.86
N GLU A 242 38.17 8.70 -13.12
CA GLU A 242 37.14 9.16 -14.07
C GLU A 242 36.16 8.07 -14.48
N ARG A 243 36.53 6.80 -14.28
CA ARG A 243 35.68 5.66 -14.62
C ARG A 243 34.37 5.65 -13.82
N SER A 244 34.37 6.28 -12.65
CA SER A 244 33.19 6.50 -11.82
C SER A 244 32.56 7.89 -12.03
N GLY A 245 32.83 8.56 -13.16
CA GLY A 245 32.40 9.94 -13.43
C GLY A 245 30.90 10.20 -13.32
N TRP A 246 30.06 9.16 -13.43
CA TRP A 246 28.61 9.21 -13.24
C TRP A 246 28.12 8.63 -11.91
N VAL A 247 29.03 8.32 -10.99
CA VAL A 247 28.74 7.78 -9.66
C VAL A 247 28.99 8.87 -8.62
N THR A 248 27.94 9.30 -7.93
CA THR A 248 28.00 10.24 -6.80
C THR A 248 26.90 9.93 -5.78
N GLY A 249 27.17 10.18 -4.50
CA GLY A 249 26.26 9.87 -3.39
C GLY A 249 26.10 8.38 -3.08
N GLN A 250 26.88 7.50 -3.72
CA GLN A 250 26.72 6.06 -3.57
C GLN A 250 27.69 5.47 -2.56
N THR A 251 27.24 4.44 -1.83
CA THR A 251 28.12 3.51 -1.11
C THR A 251 28.30 2.27 -1.97
N VAL A 252 29.50 2.05 -2.49
CA VAL A 252 29.85 0.81 -3.19
C VAL A 252 30.34 -0.22 -2.18
N LEU A 253 29.66 -1.37 -2.14
CA LEU A 253 29.94 -2.45 -1.20
C LEU A 253 30.84 -3.52 -1.84
N ALA A 254 31.92 -3.88 -1.15
CA ALA A 254 32.87 -4.92 -1.52
C ALA A 254 33.06 -5.93 -0.38
N ASP A 255 32.13 -6.88 -0.27
CA ASP A 255 32.08 -7.85 0.83
C ASP A 255 32.04 -9.31 0.38
N GLY A 256 32.28 -9.57 -0.91
CA GLY A 256 32.24 -10.91 -1.49
C GLY A 256 30.86 -11.57 -1.46
N GLY A 257 29.80 -10.77 -1.29
CA GLY A 257 28.40 -11.20 -1.20
C GLY A 257 27.95 -11.53 0.22
N LEU A 258 28.70 -11.18 1.26
CA LEU A 258 28.34 -11.48 2.65
C LEU A 258 26.95 -10.92 3.03
N THR A 259 26.60 -9.74 2.52
CA THR A 259 25.28 -9.11 2.70
C THR A 259 24.14 -9.75 1.89
N LEU A 260 24.43 -10.69 0.99
CA LEU A 260 23.40 -11.45 0.28
C LEU A 260 22.72 -12.50 1.17
N LEU A 261 23.22 -12.73 2.40
CA LEU A 261 22.66 -13.66 3.39
C LEU A 261 22.49 -15.11 2.91
N ARG A 262 23.24 -15.51 1.86
CA ARG A 262 23.09 -16.81 1.18
C ARG A 262 23.08 -18.00 2.14
N SER A 263 24.07 -18.09 3.04
CA SER A 263 24.22 -19.22 3.96
C SER A 263 23.17 -19.26 5.07
N ALA A 264 22.41 -18.16 5.27
CA ALA A 264 21.33 -18.07 6.25
C ALA A 264 19.93 -18.21 5.63
N MET A 265 19.77 -17.94 4.33
CA MET A 265 18.48 -17.88 3.64
C MET A 265 18.26 -18.98 2.60
N SER A 266 19.28 -19.79 2.30
CA SER A 266 19.17 -20.89 1.34
C SER A 266 20.06 -22.07 1.77
N PRO A 267 19.60 -23.33 1.61
CA PRO A 267 20.45 -24.48 1.85
C PRO A 267 21.66 -24.46 0.92
N THR A 268 22.84 -24.83 1.42
CA THR A 268 24.07 -24.93 0.61
C THR A 268 23.81 -25.92 -0.52
N PRO A 269 23.88 -25.51 -1.81
CA PRO A 269 23.67 -26.44 -2.89
C PRO A 269 24.79 -27.48 -2.88
N GLU A 270 24.43 -28.77 -2.85
CA GLU A 270 25.38 -29.84 -3.13
C GLU A 270 25.94 -29.61 -4.54
N PRO A 271 27.26 -29.77 -4.75
CA PRO A 271 27.84 -29.61 -6.08
C PRO A 271 27.20 -30.65 -7.00
N ALA A 272 26.44 -30.15 -7.98
CA ALA A 272 25.77 -30.99 -8.95
C ALA A 272 26.82 -31.86 -9.69
N PRO A 273 26.55 -33.16 -9.89
CA PRO A 273 27.39 -33.99 -10.74
C PRO A 273 27.38 -33.42 -12.16
N ALA A 274 28.55 -33.41 -12.81
CA ALA A 274 28.74 -32.85 -14.13
C ALA A 274 27.74 -33.46 -15.14
N PRO A 275 27.11 -32.65 -16.01
CA PRO A 275 26.08 -33.13 -16.92
C PRO A 275 26.68 -34.00 -18.03
N GLU A 276 26.13 -35.20 -18.20
CA GLU A 276 26.36 -36.01 -19.41
C GLU A 276 25.49 -35.50 -20.58
N PRO A 277 25.99 -35.60 -21.84
CA PRO A 277 25.30 -35.03 -22.99
C PRO A 277 24.18 -35.95 -23.46
N ARG A 278 22.93 -35.47 -23.43
CA ARG A 278 21.79 -36.13 -24.07
C ARG A 278 21.54 -35.58 -25.47
N ALA A 279 21.49 -36.50 -26.42
CA ALA A 279 21.23 -36.26 -27.84
C ALA A 279 19.79 -35.81 -28.08
N ALA A 280 19.63 -34.91 -29.05
CA ALA A 280 18.36 -34.41 -29.54
C ALA A 280 17.70 -35.41 -30.48
N GLU A 281 16.42 -35.69 -30.29
CA GLU A 281 15.55 -36.26 -31.32
C GLU A 281 14.38 -35.33 -31.60
N ALA A 282 14.16 -35.11 -32.90
CA ALA A 282 13.15 -34.26 -33.47
C ALA A 282 11.82 -35.01 -33.61
N HIS A 283 10.69 -34.32 -33.38
CA HIS A 283 9.36 -34.82 -33.75
C HIS A 283 8.65 -33.82 -34.67
N VAL A 284 8.11 -34.34 -35.77
CA VAL A 284 7.44 -33.63 -36.87
C VAL A 284 5.92 -33.61 -36.60
N PRO A 285 5.17 -32.52 -36.90
CA PRO A 285 3.74 -32.45 -36.59
C PRO A 285 2.87 -33.09 -37.68
N GLY A 286 1.94 -33.95 -37.26
CA GLY A 286 0.81 -34.44 -38.05
C GLY A 286 -0.44 -33.57 -37.87
N ALA A 287 -1.26 -33.48 -38.91
CA ALA A 287 -2.50 -32.70 -38.99
C ALA A 287 -3.77 -33.56 -38.78
N GLY A 288 -4.84 -32.93 -38.26
CA GLY A 288 -6.18 -33.50 -37.99
C GLY A 288 -6.32 -33.86 -36.51
N ASP A 289 -7.30 -33.41 -35.72
CA ASP A 289 -8.73 -33.19 -35.98
C ASP A 289 -9.28 -32.08 -35.07
N ALA A 290 -10.38 -31.46 -35.49
CA ALA A 290 -11.15 -30.51 -34.69
C ALA A 290 -12.25 -31.25 -33.92
N ASP A 291 -12.13 -31.38 -32.59
CA ASP A 291 -13.23 -31.20 -31.62
C ASP A 291 -12.70 -31.35 -30.18
N ALA A 292 -13.33 -30.61 -29.26
CA ALA A 292 -13.08 -30.54 -27.81
C ALA A 292 -11.78 -29.83 -27.38
N THR A 293 -11.75 -28.49 -27.46
CA THR A 293 -10.82 -27.70 -26.64
C THR A 293 -11.33 -27.70 -25.20
N ASP A 294 -10.44 -28.03 -24.26
CA ASP A 294 -10.63 -27.99 -22.81
C ASP A 294 -11.49 -26.80 -22.34
N ALA A 295 -12.47 -27.10 -21.47
CA ALA A 295 -13.37 -26.11 -20.87
C ALA A 295 -12.70 -25.19 -19.82
N THR A 296 -11.37 -25.17 -19.75
CA THR A 296 -10.60 -24.54 -18.67
C THR A 296 -10.14 -23.11 -18.95
N ASP A 297 -10.30 -22.63 -20.19
CA ASP A 297 -9.74 -21.34 -20.65
C ASP A 297 -10.80 -20.36 -21.20
N ASP A 298 -11.82 -20.03 -20.41
CA ASP A 298 -12.91 -19.12 -20.82
C ASP A 298 -12.78 -17.73 -20.17
N PRO A 299 -12.48 -16.66 -20.94
CA PRO A 299 -12.34 -15.29 -20.42
C PRO A 299 -13.63 -14.74 -19.81
N VAL A 300 -13.53 -13.67 -19.02
CA VAL A 300 -14.69 -12.95 -18.49
C VAL A 300 -15.01 -11.71 -19.34
N ALA A 301 -16.22 -11.68 -19.88
CA ALA A 301 -16.76 -10.56 -20.66
C ALA A 301 -17.60 -9.64 -19.77
N ILE A 302 -17.46 -8.33 -19.99
CA ILE A 302 -18.39 -7.33 -19.49
C ILE A 302 -19.48 -7.13 -20.54
N VAL A 303 -20.73 -7.38 -20.20
CA VAL A 303 -21.88 -7.39 -21.13
C VAL A 303 -22.92 -6.32 -20.85
N GLY A 304 -22.78 -5.58 -19.75
CA GLY A 304 -23.69 -4.52 -19.37
C GLY A 304 -23.03 -3.54 -18.39
N MET A 305 -23.52 -2.30 -18.36
CA MET A 305 -23.03 -1.25 -17.46
C MET A 305 -24.12 -0.23 -17.13
N GLY A 306 -24.06 0.35 -15.94
CA GLY A 306 -24.96 1.40 -15.47
C GLY A 306 -24.32 2.23 -14.36
N LEU A 307 -24.69 3.50 -14.23
CA LEU A 307 -24.11 4.39 -13.22
C LEU A 307 -24.99 5.60 -12.92
N ALA A 308 -24.76 6.19 -11.74
CA ALA A 308 -25.15 7.55 -11.40
C ALA A 308 -23.98 8.26 -10.71
N VAL A 309 -23.59 9.43 -11.21
CA VAL A 309 -22.50 10.28 -10.69
C VAL A 309 -22.90 11.76 -10.84
N PRO A 310 -22.19 12.73 -10.22
CA PRO A 310 -22.47 14.14 -10.46
C PRO A 310 -22.48 14.46 -11.96
N GLY A 311 -23.56 15.11 -12.41
CA GLY A 311 -23.74 15.48 -13.82
C GLY A 311 -24.19 14.37 -14.78
N ALA A 312 -24.27 13.10 -14.36
CA ALA A 312 -24.68 12.01 -15.25
C ALA A 312 -25.48 10.91 -14.54
N SER A 313 -26.66 10.56 -15.10
CA SER A 313 -27.48 9.42 -14.65
C SER A 313 -27.50 8.29 -15.68
N SER A 314 -26.52 8.21 -16.58
CA SER A 314 -26.34 7.10 -17.54
C SER A 314 -24.92 7.08 -18.09
N PRO A 315 -24.44 5.94 -18.62
CA PRO A 315 -23.15 5.86 -19.29
C PRO A 315 -23.00 6.84 -20.47
N GLU A 316 -24.06 7.08 -21.25
CA GLU A 316 -24.06 8.00 -22.39
C GLU A 316 -23.98 9.47 -21.96
N GLU A 317 -24.62 9.84 -20.84
CA GLU A 317 -24.43 11.15 -20.21
C GLU A 317 -23.01 11.31 -19.68
N PHE A 318 -22.47 10.28 -19.05
CA PHE A 318 -21.11 10.31 -18.53
C PHE A 318 -20.07 10.44 -19.65
N TRP A 319 -20.26 9.76 -20.78
CA TRP A 319 -19.37 9.92 -21.95
C TRP A 319 -19.34 11.35 -22.48
N ARG A 320 -20.51 12.01 -22.60
CA ARG A 320 -20.56 13.43 -23.00
C ARG A 320 -19.83 14.31 -22.00
N LEU A 321 -20.05 14.07 -20.72
CA LEU A 321 -19.40 14.80 -19.64
C LEU A 321 -17.86 14.64 -19.69
N LEU A 322 -17.35 13.44 -19.95
CA LEU A 322 -15.90 13.16 -20.08
C LEU A 322 -15.25 13.91 -21.26
N LEU A 323 -16.00 14.25 -22.30
CA LEU A 323 -15.50 14.99 -23.46
C LEU A 323 -15.65 16.52 -23.30
N GLU A 324 -16.75 16.97 -22.73
CA GLU A 324 -17.11 18.39 -22.62
C GLU A 324 -16.53 19.05 -21.35
N GLY A 325 -16.28 18.26 -20.31
CA GLY A 325 -15.92 18.76 -18.98
C GLY A 325 -17.10 19.44 -18.28
N GLY A 326 -16.83 20.12 -17.16
CA GLY A 326 -17.85 20.85 -16.39
C GLY A 326 -17.44 21.13 -14.95
N GLU A 327 -18.01 22.18 -14.35
CA GLU A 327 -17.87 22.41 -12.92
C GLU A 327 -18.96 21.63 -12.17
N LEU A 328 -18.55 20.64 -11.38
CA LEU A 328 -19.42 19.72 -10.65
C LEU A 328 -19.20 19.77 -9.13
N PHE A 329 -18.18 20.50 -8.66
CA PHE A 329 -17.93 20.69 -7.24
C PHE A 329 -18.80 21.84 -6.73
N VAL A 330 -19.82 21.53 -5.93
CA VAL A 330 -20.79 22.50 -5.41
C VAL A 330 -20.85 22.43 -3.89
N GLU A 331 -21.38 23.47 -3.24
CA GLU A 331 -21.70 23.36 -1.82
C GLU A 331 -22.73 22.26 -1.58
N ALA A 332 -22.71 21.68 -0.38
CA ALA A 332 -23.71 20.69 0.03
C ALA A 332 -25.12 21.26 -0.20
N PRO A 333 -26.00 20.53 -0.93
CA PRO A 333 -27.39 20.94 -1.07
C PRO A 333 -28.04 21.12 0.30
N ALA A 334 -28.86 22.16 0.46
CA ALA A 334 -29.46 22.51 1.76
C ALA A 334 -30.38 21.40 2.31
N ASP A 335 -30.94 20.55 1.44
CA ASP A 335 -31.73 19.39 1.83
C ASP A 335 -30.85 18.23 2.34
N ARG A 336 -29.57 18.19 1.95
CA ARG A 336 -28.56 17.23 2.46
C ARG A 336 -28.11 17.67 3.85
N TRP A 337 -27.44 18.82 3.97
CA TRP A 337 -27.07 19.41 5.27
C TRP A 337 -26.70 20.89 5.16
N ASP A 338 -26.74 21.62 6.28
CA ASP A 338 -26.24 22.99 6.35
C ASP A 338 -24.72 22.97 6.56
N ILE A 339 -23.96 23.20 5.49
CA ILE A 339 -22.50 23.21 5.52
C ILE A 339 -21.93 24.26 6.51
N ALA A 340 -22.68 25.32 6.86
CA ALA A 340 -22.22 26.28 7.86
C ALA A 340 -22.04 25.66 9.26
N ARG A 341 -22.76 24.57 9.56
CA ARG A 341 -22.68 23.86 10.85
C ARG A 341 -21.51 22.90 10.95
N PHE A 342 -20.90 22.57 9.83
CA PHE A 342 -19.75 21.68 9.77
C PHE A 342 -18.48 22.40 9.33
N HIS A 343 -18.54 23.69 8.97
CA HIS A 343 -17.42 24.42 8.40
C HIS A 343 -16.76 25.38 9.39
N ASP A 344 -15.43 25.47 9.33
CA ASP A 344 -14.65 26.55 9.94
C ASP A 344 -13.44 26.89 9.04
N GLU A 345 -13.08 28.17 8.96
CA GLU A 345 -11.89 28.60 8.22
C GLU A 345 -10.59 28.14 8.91
N ASP A 346 -10.62 28.00 10.25
CA ASP A 346 -9.54 27.40 11.00
C ASP A 346 -9.50 25.88 10.76
N ARG A 347 -8.50 25.42 10.03
CA ARG A 347 -8.26 23.99 9.76
C ARG A 347 -8.07 23.18 11.06
N GLY A 348 -7.60 23.82 12.12
CA GLY A 348 -7.40 23.24 13.45
C GLY A 348 -8.68 23.16 14.28
N ALA A 349 -9.78 23.80 13.87
CA ALA A 349 -11.03 23.76 14.62
C ALA A 349 -11.50 22.30 14.80
N PRO A 350 -11.78 21.85 16.03
CA PRO A 350 -12.25 20.49 16.26
C PRO A 350 -13.61 20.29 15.60
N ASP A 351 -13.87 19.08 15.09
CA ASP A 351 -15.20 18.71 14.58
C ASP A 351 -15.70 19.54 13.37
N LYS A 352 -14.79 20.24 12.67
CA LYS A 352 -15.09 21.06 11.49
C LYS A 352 -14.28 20.67 10.26
N THR A 353 -14.87 20.79 9.07
CA THR A 353 -14.18 20.77 7.78
C THR A 353 -13.80 22.20 7.36
N TYR A 354 -12.66 22.36 6.68
CA TYR A 354 -12.29 23.63 6.03
C TYR A 354 -12.81 23.73 4.59
N GLN A 355 -13.50 22.70 4.10
CA GLN A 355 -13.99 22.63 2.73
C GLN A 355 -15.51 22.57 2.71
N ARG A 356 -16.09 23.42 1.85
CA ARG A 356 -17.53 23.57 1.65
C ARG A 356 -18.05 22.85 0.41
N ARG A 357 -17.18 22.60 -0.58
CA ARG A 357 -17.52 22.05 -1.89
C ARG A 357 -17.17 20.57 -2.01
N SER A 358 -18.06 19.80 -2.63
CA SER A 358 -17.89 18.37 -2.95
C SER A 358 -18.70 18.02 -4.22
N GLY A 359 -18.57 16.79 -4.72
CA GLY A 359 -19.37 16.33 -5.87
C GLY A 359 -20.70 15.72 -5.45
N PHE A 360 -21.82 16.35 -5.76
CA PHE A 360 -23.15 15.84 -5.37
C PHE A 360 -23.99 15.44 -6.59
N ILE A 361 -24.78 14.38 -6.45
CA ILE A 361 -25.82 14.07 -7.44
C ILE A 361 -27.02 14.97 -7.18
N THR A 362 -27.13 16.09 -7.93
CA THR A 362 -28.19 17.10 -7.76
C THR A 362 -29.30 17.04 -8.82
N SER A 363 -29.02 16.43 -9.98
CA SER A 363 -29.94 16.35 -11.13
C SER A 363 -30.21 14.90 -11.52
N PHE A 364 -30.47 14.05 -10.52
CA PHE A 364 -30.70 12.62 -10.74
C PHE A 364 -31.91 12.37 -11.62
N ARG A 365 -31.72 11.59 -12.69
CA ARG A 365 -32.81 11.15 -13.57
C ARG A 365 -32.99 9.64 -13.40
N PRO A 366 -34.00 9.20 -12.63
CA PRO A 366 -34.18 7.77 -12.36
C PRO A 366 -34.48 7.00 -13.64
N HIS A 367 -34.18 5.71 -13.60
CA HIS A 367 -34.45 4.78 -14.68
C HIS A 367 -35.97 4.58 -14.79
N GLU A 368 -36.50 4.28 -15.98
CA GLU A 368 -37.95 4.11 -16.18
C GLU A 368 -38.55 3.04 -15.25
N ARG A 369 -37.86 1.90 -15.12
CA ARG A 369 -38.25 0.81 -14.20
C ARG A 369 -38.40 1.25 -12.74
N LEU A 370 -37.54 2.15 -12.25
CA LEU A 370 -37.68 2.67 -10.88
C LEU A 370 -38.97 3.50 -10.71
N ARG A 371 -39.39 4.21 -11.76
CA ARG A 371 -40.67 4.94 -11.76
C ARG A 371 -41.85 3.98 -11.76
N GLU A 372 -41.77 2.91 -12.56
CA GLU A 372 -42.80 1.86 -12.62
C GLU A 372 -42.98 1.13 -11.29
N GLU A 373 -41.87 0.89 -10.57
CA GLU A 373 -41.88 0.30 -9.23
C GLU A 373 -42.38 1.27 -8.15
N GLY A 374 -42.60 2.54 -8.48
CA GLY A 374 -42.96 3.59 -7.52
C GLY A 374 -41.81 3.98 -6.59
N LEU A 375 -40.57 3.59 -6.91
CA LEU A 375 -39.39 3.78 -6.07
C LEU A 375 -38.58 5.04 -6.41
N ALA A 376 -38.93 5.73 -7.51
CA ALA A 376 -38.25 6.95 -7.95
C ALA A 376 -38.27 8.07 -6.89
N ASP A 377 -39.34 8.15 -6.10
CA ASP A 377 -39.55 9.17 -5.04
C ASP A 377 -39.82 8.53 -3.66
N ALA A 378 -39.57 7.23 -3.48
CA ALA A 378 -40.02 6.46 -2.32
C ALA A 378 -39.24 6.72 -1.02
N GLY A 379 -38.36 7.72 -0.97
CA GLY A 379 -37.53 8.01 0.20
C GLY A 379 -36.57 6.87 0.56
N LEU A 380 -36.18 6.05 -0.43
CA LEU A 380 -35.11 5.06 -0.26
C LEU A 380 -33.81 5.76 0.08
N ASP A 381 -32.95 5.05 0.82
CA ASP A 381 -31.58 5.48 0.99
C ASP A 381 -30.91 5.73 -0.38
N HIS A 382 -30.13 6.82 -0.45
CA HIS A 382 -29.56 7.31 -1.70
C HIS A 382 -28.71 6.24 -2.40
N THR A 383 -27.87 5.51 -1.65
CA THR A 383 -26.96 4.54 -2.26
C THR A 383 -27.72 3.32 -2.75
N THR A 384 -28.79 2.92 -2.05
CA THR A 384 -29.75 1.88 -2.48
C THR A 384 -30.44 2.26 -3.78
N LEU A 385 -30.96 3.50 -3.86
CA LEU A 385 -31.63 4.04 -5.05
C LEU A 385 -30.69 4.07 -6.25
N TRP A 386 -29.47 4.58 -6.08
CA TRP A 386 -28.48 4.69 -7.16
C TRP A 386 -27.92 3.32 -7.59
N LEU A 387 -27.77 2.37 -6.66
CA LEU A 387 -27.44 0.99 -7.00
C LEU A 387 -28.54 0.34 -7.83
N ARG A 388 -29.79 0.42 -7.39
CA ARG A 388 -30.94 -0.15 -8.11
C ARG A 388 -31.14 0.49 -9.49
N HIS A 389 -30.94 1.81 -9.58
CA HIS A 389 -30.90 2.53 -10.85
C HIS A 389 -29.84 1.97 -11.80
N SER A 390 -28.60 1.87 -11.32
CA SER A 390 -27.47 1.36 -12.07
C SER A 390 -27.68 -0.11 -12.45
N LEU A 391 -28.36 -0.88 -11.60
CA LEU A 391 -28.67 -2.29 -11.83
C LEU A 391 -29.65 -2.46 -12.99
N HIS A 392 -30.72 -1.67 -13.04
CA HIS A 392 -31.65 -1.70 -14.16
C HIS A 392 -30.96 -1.37 -15.48
N GLN A 393 -30.15 -0.31 -15.50
CA GLN A 393 -29.35 0.07 -16.68
C GLN A 393 -28.40 -1.06 -17.10
N ALA A 394 -27.64 -1.62 -16.16
CA ALA A 394 -26.64 -2.63 -16.47
C ALA A 394 -27.27 -3.94 -16.98
N LEU A 395 -28.53 -4.23 -16.66
CA LEU A 395 -29.25 -5.40 -17.13
C LEU A 395 -29.98 -5.17 -18.48
N GLU A 396 -29.97 -3.96 -19.03
CA GLU A 396 -30.52 -3.69 -20.35
C GLU A 396 -29.74 -4.44 -21.43
N GLY A 397 -30.46 -5.17 -22.29
CA GLY A 397 -29.85 -5.97 -23.36
C GLY A 397 -29.14 -7.24 -22.89
N VAL A 398 -28.98 -7.49 -21.58
CA VAL A 398 -28.37 -8.71 -21.05
C VAL A 398 -29.39 -9.85 -21.01
N ARG A 399 -29.10 -10.92 -21.76
CA ARG A 399 -29.90 -12.14 -21.78
C ARG A 399 -29.80 -12.86 -20.44
N ARG A 400 -30.92 -13.39 -19.95
CA ARG A 400 -31.01 -14.13 -18.69
C ARG A 400 -31.98 -15.30 -18.87
N GLU A 401 -31.70 -16.40 -18.19
CA GLU A 401 -32.53 -17.59 -18.13
C GLU A 401 -33.06 -17.80 -16.70
N ALA A 402 -34.22 -18.45 -16.57
CA ALA A 402 -34.88 -18.62 -15.27
C ALA A 402 -34.05 -19.44 -14.26
N GLY A 403 -33.11 -20.26 -14.73
CA GLY A 403 -32.22 -21.09 -13.91
C GLY A 403 -30.85 -20.46 -13.63
N ASP A 404 -30.56 -19.26 -14.14
CA ASP A 404 -29.26 -18.62 -13.95
C ASP A 404 -29.01 -18.32 -12.46
N ARG A 405 -27.80 -18.65 -12.00
CA ARG A 405 -27.34 -18.32 -10.65
C ARG A 405 -26.61 -16.98 -10.68
N PHE A 406 -26.93 -16.12 -9.72
CA PHE A 406 -26.38 -14.77 -9.67
C PHE A 406 -25.46 -14.58 -8.46
N SER A 407 -24.41 -13.79 -8.66
CA SER A 407 -23.73 -13.08 -7.59
C SER A 407 -23.89 -11.57 -7.77
N PHE A 408 -23.98 -10.86 -6.67
CA PHE A 408 -24.05 -9.40 -6.61
C PHE A 408 -22.96 -8.90 -5.67
N CYS A 409 -21.89 -8.34 -6.24
CA CYS A 409 -20.69 -7.93 -5.53
C CYS A 409 -20.58 -6.41 -5.51
N VAL A 410 -20.70 -5.79 -4.34
CA VAL A 410 -20.78 -4.33 -4.21
C VAL A 410 -19.70 -3.83 -3.25
N GLY A 411 -18.83 -2.98 -3.77
CA GLY A 411 -17.93 -2.16 -2.97
C GLY A 411 -18.74 -1.14 -2.18
N TYR A 412 -18.72 -1.22 -0.85
CA TYR A 412 -19.56 -0.40 0.02
C TYR A 412 -18.97 -0.25 1.41
N THR A 413 -19.26 0.87 2.06
CA THR A 413 -18.92 1.08 3.48
C THR A 413 -20.11 1.71 4.21
N PRO A 414 -20.35 1.38 5.49
CA PRO A 414 -21.36 2.06 6.30
C PRO A 414 -21.11 3.57 6.46
N ASP A 415 -19.89 4.05 6.29
CA ASP A 415 -19.55 5.48 6.38
C ASP A 415 -19.87 6.27 5.09
N GLY A 416 -20.36 5.57 4.07
CA GLY A 416 -20.79 6.11 2.78
C GLY A 416 -22.30 6.18 2.65
N SER A 417 -23.05 6.20 3.76
CA SER A 417 -24.49 6.43 3.78
C SER A 417 -24.85 7.55 4.74
N GLN A 418 -25.35 8.65 4.18
CA GLN A 418 -25.92 9.73 4.98
C GLN A 418 -27.15 9.27 5.77
N HIS A 419 -27.97 8.34 5.25
CA HIS A 419 -29.15 7.85 5.96
C HIS A 419 -28.74 7.08 7.21
N LEU A 420 -27.74 6.21 7.09
CA LEU A 420 -27.19 5.49 8.23
C LEU A 420 -26.55 6.45 9.25
N GLU A 421 -25.83 7.48 8.79
CA GLU A 421 -25.26 8.51 9.66
C GLU A 421 -26.32 9.29 10.43
N GLU A 422 -27.36 9.80 9.75
CA GLU A 422 -28.47 10.49 10.40
C GLU A 422 -29.24 9.57 11.36
N ALA A 423 -29.39 8.28 11.04
CA ALA A 423 -30.00 7.30 11.94
C ALA A 423 -29.21 7.18 13.24
N PHE A 424 -27.87 7.13 13.16
CA PHE A 424 -27.01 7.09 14.34
C PHE A 424 -27.15 8.35 15.20
N VAL A 425 -27.06 9.52 14.56
CA VAL A 425 -27.15 10.82 15.25
C VAL A 425 -28.53 10.98 15.92
N LEU A 426 -29.61 10.69 15.19
CA LEU A 426 -30.96 10.75 15.72
C LEU A 426 -31.12 9.84 16.92
N ARG A 427 -30.68 8.58 16.81
CA ARG A 427 -30.85 7.61 17.88
C ARG A 427 -30.08 7.99 19.14
N ASP A 428 -28.82 8.41 19.05
CA ASP A 428 -28.04 8.80 20.24
C ASP A 428 -28.64 10.06 20.93
N ALA A 429 -29.19 10.99 20.14
CA ALA A 429 -29.94 12.12 20.64
C ALA A 429 -31.26 11.69 21.34
N LEU A 430 -32.02 10.76 20.76
CA LEU A 430 -33.25 10.24 21.36
C LEU A 430 -32.97 9.40 22.61
N ASP A 431 -31.91 8.58 22.62
CA ASP A 431 -31.47 7.82 23.80
C ASP A 431 -31.09 8.77 24.95
N THR A 432 -30.49 9.93 24.63
CA THR A 432 -30.17 10.97 25.62
C THR A 432 -31.43 11.65 26.19
N LEU A 433 -32.49 11.80 25.38
CA LEU A 433 -33.81 12.27 25.83
C LEU A 433 -34.54 11.22 26.67
N ALA A 434 -34.40 9.93 26.34
CA ALA A 434 -35.04 8.84 27.06
C ALA A 434 -34.62 8.77 28.54
N GLU A 435 -33.46 9.32 28.90
CA GLU A 435 -33.04 9.50 30.30
C GLU A 435 -33.97 10.42 31.11
N ASP A 436 -34.74 11.31 30.47
CA ASP A 436 -35.78 12.13 31.09
C ASP A 436 -37.20 11.50 30.97
N GLY A 437 -37.32 10.30 30.38
CA GLY A 437 -38.55 9.51 30.23
C GLY A 437 -39.12 9.48 28.81
N ASP A 438 -39.97 8.49 28.52
CA ASP A 438 -40.55 8.26 27.18
C ASP A 438 -41.34 9.48 26.65
N ASP A 439 -42.00 10.24 27.53
CA ASP A 439 -42.72 11.47 27.16
C ASP A 439 -41.79 12.55 26.59
N ALA A 440 -40.50 12.57 26.98
CA ALA A 440 -39.52 13.50 26.44
C ALA A 440 -39.11 13.13 25.01
N VAL A 441 -39.04 11.83 24.71
CA VAL A 441 -38.75 11.29 23.36
C VAL A 441 -39.88 11.60 22.38
N GLU A 442 -41.13 11.52 22.84
CA GLU A 442 -42.30 11.86 22.03
C GLU A 442 -42.66 13.36 22.08
N GLY A 443 -41.97 14.12 22.92
CA GLY A 443 -42.16 15.55 23.15
C GLY A 443 -41.66 16.45 22.00
N PRO A 444 -41.76 17.79 22.17
CA PRO A 444 -41.32 18.75 21.16
C PRO A 444 -39.87 18.60 20.68
N LEU A 445 -38.93 18.33 21.60
CA LEU A 445 -37.52 18.08 21.25
C LEU A 445 -37.36 16.85 20.32
N GLY A 446 -37.93 15.70 20.71
CA GLY A 446 -37.85 14.49 19.91
C GLY A 446 -38.55 14.61 18.54
N ARG A 447 -39.66 15.37 18.46
CA ARG A 447 -40.32 15.70 17.18
C ARG A 447 -39.49 16.64 16.30
N ALA A 448 -38.72 17.55 16.90
CA ALA A 448 -37.84 18.45 16.17
C ALA A 448 -36.64 17.68 15.58
N LEU A 449 -36.04 16.78 16.37
CA LEU A 449 -34.95 15.90 15.93
C LEU A 449 -35.39 14.99 14.78
N ARG A 450 -36.51 14.26 14.91
CA ARG A 450 -37.03 13.40 13.83
C ARG A 450 -37.33 14.16 12.54
N ARG A 451 -37.78 15.42 12.64
CA ARG A 451 -38.00 16.27 11.48
C ARG A 451 -36.70 16.64 10.78
N ARG A 452 -35.66 17.00 11.53
CA ARG A 452 -34.35 17.35 10.97
C ARG A 452 -33.68 16.12 10.36
N PHE A 453 -33.64 15.01 11.10
CA PHE A 453 -32.95 13.77 10.73
C PHE A 453 -33.91 12.71 10.18
N HIS A 454 -34.89 13.15 9.38
CA HIS A 454 -35.97 12.30 8.88
C HIS A 454 -35.48 11.15 8.00
N ARG A 455 -34.29 11.25 7.41
CA ARG A 455 -33.67 10.18 6.62
C ARG A 455 -33.21 9.01 7.47
N GLY A 456 -32.98 9.24 8.76
CA GLY A 456 -32.58 8.22 9.71
C GLY A 456 -33.73 7.67 10.56
N ASP A 457 -34.94 8.23 10.42
CA ASP A 457 -36.12 7.88 11.21
C ASP A 457 -36.88 6.66 10.64
N ASP A 458 -36.12 5.64 10.20
CA ASP A 458 -36.68 4.34 9.81
C ASP A 458 -36.35 3.29 10.88
N PRO A 459 -37.37 2.77 11.59
CA PRO A 459 -37.17 1.74 12.60
C PRO A 459 -36.69 0.40 12.03
N SER A 460 -36.75 0.19 10.70
CA SER A 460 -36.31 -1.05 10.05
C SER A 460 -34.79 -1.17 9.91
N GLY A 461 -34.05 -0.07 10.00
CA GLY A 461 -32.60 -0.07 9.87
C GLY A 461 -32.10 -0.49 8.48
N GLY A 462 -32.86 -0.19 7.41
CA GLY A 462 -32.57 -0.57 6.02
C GLY A 462 -31.26 -0.03 5.43
N TYR A 463 -30.47 0.70 6.21
CA TYR A 463 -29.26 1.42 5.76
C TYR A 463 -27.95 0.66 5.99
N LEU A 464 -27.98 -0.46 6.72
CA LEU A 464 -26.79 -1.29 6.92
C LEU A 464 -26.30 -1.85 5.57
N PRO A 465 -24.98 -2.04 5.37
CA PRO A 465 -24.42 -2.45 4.08
C PRO A 465 -25.14 -3.65 3.43
N HIS A 466 -25.33 -4.75 4.17
CA HIS A 466 -26.02 -5.94 3.63
C HIS A 466 -27.49 -5.67 3.31
N ARG A 467 -28.19 -4.76 4.02
CA ARG A 467 -29.57 -4.37 3.72
C ARG A 467 -29.64 -3.53 2.46
N VAL A 468 -28.74 -2.57 2.28
CA VAL A 468 -28.60 -1.77 1.06
C VAL A 468 -28.44 -2.66 -0.16
N GLY A 469 -27.55 -3.65 -0.10
CA GLY A 469 -27.37 -4.63 -1.18
C GLY A 469 -28.62 -5.47 -1.44
N GLN A 470 -29.26 -6.00 -0.39
CA GLN A 470 -30.49 -6.78 -0.49
C GLN A 470 -31.64 -5.99 -1.11
N ASP A 471 -31.83 -4.74 -0.68
CA ASP A 471 -32.91 -3.86 -1.12
C ASP A 471 -32.69 -3.40 -2.57
N ALA A 472 -31.43 -3.12 -2.95
CA ALA A 472 -31.09 -2.78 -4.32
C ALA A 472 -31.42 -3.92 -5.30
N MET A 473 -31.18 -5.18 -4.92
CA MET A 473 -31.45 -6.33 -5.81
C MET A 473 -32.88 -6.89 -5.71
N ARG A 474 -33.64 -6.55 -4.66
CA ARG A 474 -34.94 -7.16 -4.35
C ARG A 474 -35.91 -7.05 -5.53
N GLY A 475 -36.35 -8.20 -6.06
CA GLY A 475 -37.29 -8.25 -7.18
C GLY A 475 -36.69 -7.93 -8.55
N VAL A 476 -35.41 -7.54 -8.62
CA VAL A 476 -34.65 -7.34 -9.87
C VAL A 476 -33.81 -8.57 -10.19
N LEU A 477 -33.12 -9.11 -9.18
CA LEU A 477 -32.35 -10.36 -9.25
C LEU A 477 -33.11 -11.50 -8.52
N PRO A 478 -32.83 -12.77 -8.84
CA PRO A 478 -33.42 -13.90 -8.14
C PRO A 478 -33.13 -13.89 -6.64
N SER A 479 -34.05 -14.38 -5.81
CA SER A 479 -33.89 -14.38 -4.35
C SER A 479 -32.72 -15.22 -3.84
N GLY A 480 -32.23 -16.18 -4.64
CA GLY A 480 -31.05 -16.99 -4.35
C GLY A 480 -29.71 -16.33 -4.75
N THR A 481 -29.72 -15.05 -5.13
CA THR A 481 -28.51 -14.30 -5.49
C THR A 481 -27.56 -14.23 -4.30
N ARG A 482 -26.29 -14.57 -4.52
CA ARG A 482 -25.23 -14.38 -3.52
C ARG A 482 -24.88 -12.90 -3.41
N LEU A 483 -24.89 -12.34 -2.21
CA LEU A 483 -24.56 -10.94 -1.97
C LEU A 483 -23.19 -10.83 -1.30
N HIS A 484 -22.30 -10.03 -1.88
CA HIS A 484 -21.01 -9.68 -1.31
C HIS A 484 -20.94 -8.16 -1.11
N MET A 485 -20.96 -7.70 0.14
CA MET A 485 -20.65 -6.30 0.45
C MET A 485 -19.20 -6.20 0.90
N VAL A 486 -18.38 -5.48 0.16
CA VAL A 486 -16.92 -5.50 0.29
C VAL A 486 -16.41 -4.11 0.63
N ASP A 487 -15.55 -4.03 1.64
CA ASP A 487 -14.89 -2.80 2.06
C ASP A 487 -13.36 -2.93 2.03
N THR A 488 -12.75 -2.29 1.05
CA THR A 488 -11.32 -2.02 0.90
C THR A 488 -11.04 -0.54 0.65
N ALA A 489 -11.87 0.35 1.20
CA ALA A 489 -11.86 1.78 0.89
C ALA A 489 -12.01 2.07 -0.61
N CYS A 490 -11.16 2.92 -1.16
CA CYS A 490 -11.27 3.45 -2.53
C CYS A 490 -11.07 2.40 -3.64
N SER A 491 -10.58 1.21 -3.31
CA SER A 491 -10.39 0.08 -4.25
C SER A 491 -11.55 -0.93 -4.26
N SER A 492 -12.59 -0.72 -3.44
CA SER A 492 -13.62 -1.73 -3.14
C SER A 492 -14.36 -2.26 -4.34
N SER A 493 -14.76 -1.40 -5.29
CA SER A 493 -15.46 -1.86 -6.49
C SER A 493 -14.60 -2.74 -7.40
N LEU A 494 -13.27 -2.58 -7.42
CA LEU A 494 -12.38 -3.48 -8.16
C LEU A 494 -12.23 -4.83 -7.45
N TYR A 495 -12.16 -4.84 -6.11
CA TYR A 495 -12.22 -6.08 -5.32
C TYR A 495 -13.54 -6.82 -5.50
N ALA A 496 -14.67 -6.09 -5.57
CA ALA A 496 -15.99 -6.67 -5.82
C ALA A 496 -16.07 -7.31 -7.22
N MET A 497 -15.49 -6.66 -8.24
CA MET A 497 -15.37 -7.25 -9.58
C MET A 497 -14.52 -8.51 -9.57
N ASP A 498 -13.40 -8.52 -8.85
CA ASP A 498 -12.55 -9.71 -8.72
C ASP A 498 -13.32 -10.89 -8.07
N LEU A 499 -14.07 -10.62 -7.00
CA LEU A 499 -14.94 -11.62 -6.38
C LEU A 499 -16.00 -12.15 -7.34
N GLY A 500 -16.63 -11.30 -8.14
CA GLY A 500 -17.60 -11.72 -9.16
C GLY A 500 -16.97 -12.60 -10.23
N VAL A 501 -15.75 -12.28 -10.67
CA VAL A 501 -14.95 -13.12 -11.57
C VAL A 501 -14.71 -14.51 -10.96
N ARG A 502 -14.34 -14.58 -9.69
CA ARG A 502 -14.12 -15.87 -8.99
C ARG A 502 -15.40 -16.67 -8.82
N ASP A 503 -16.52 -16.01 -8.55
CA ASP A 503 -17.83 -16.68 -8.47
C ASP A 503 -18.26 -17.25 -9.83
N LEU A 504 -17.94 -16.58 -10.95
CA LEU A 504 -18.19 -17.10 -12.29
C LEU A 504 -17.30 -18.31 -12.61
N LEU A 505 -16.00 -18.19 -12.37
CA LEU A 505 -15.01 -19.20 -12.75
C LEU A 505 -15.05 -20.45 -11.86
N SER A 506 -15.43 -20.30 -10.59
CA SER A 506 -15.70 -21.45 -9.71
C SER A 506 -17.07 -22.10 -9.98
N GLY A 507 -17.83 -21.58 -10.94
CA GLY A 507 -19.17 -22.06 -11.25
C GLY A 507 -20.17 -21.87 -10.11
N ARG A 508 -19.94 -20.91 -9.20
CA ARG A 508 -20.89 -20.53 -8.13
C ARG A 508 -21.99 -19.60 -8.64
N SER A 509 -21.74 -18.90 -9.73
CA SER A 509 -22.68 -18.05 -10.47
C SER A 509 -22.50 -18.25 -11.98
N ASP A 510 -23.55 -17.96 -12.74
CA ASP A 510 -23.55 -17.92 -14.20
C ASP A 510 -23.51 -16.47 -14.72
N ILE A 511 -23.99 -15.54 -13.89
CA ILE A 511 -23.97 -14.09 -14.12
C ILE A 511 -23.53 -13.40 -12.82
N ALA A 512 -22.52 -12.53 -12.89
CA ALA A 512 -22.11 -11.71 -11.75
C ALA A 512 -22.41 -10.24 -12.04
N VAL A 513 -23.03 -9.55 -11.09
CA VAL A 513 -23.23 -8.09 -11.15
C VAL A 513 -22.27 -7.47 -10.14
N CYS A 514 -21.41 -6.55 -10.60
CA CYS A 514 -20.31 -6.05 -9.79
C CYS A 514 -20.21 -4.53 -9.85
N GLY A 515 -19.85 -3.88 -8.74
CA GLY A 515 -19.55 -2.45 -8.74
C GLY A 515 -19.48 -1.87 -7.34
N GLY A 516 -20.09 -0.72 -7.10
CA GLY A 516 -20.05 -0.06 -5.79
C GLY A 516 -20.95 1.16 -5.69
N SER A 517 -21.12 1.67 -4.47
CA SER A 517 -21.91 2.88 -4.19
C SER A 517 -21.39 3.65 -2.99
N PHE A 518 -21.56 4.96 -3.02
CA PHE A 518 -21.13 5.87 -1.97
C PHE A 518 -21.95 7.16 -2.02
N ALA A 519 -22.44 7.60 -0.87
CA ALA A 519 -23.04 8.91 -0.65
C ALA A 519 -22.23 9.67 0.40
N LEU A 520 -21.77 10.87 0.06
CA LEU A 520 -21.03 11.69 1.01
C LEU A 520 -21.94 12.15 2.15
N ALA A 521 -21.41 12.15 3.36
CA ALA A 521 -22.04 12.67 4.56
C ALA A 521 -21.10 13.66 5.31
N PRO A 522 -21.65 14.51 6.21
CA PRO A 522 -20.89 15.52 6.95
C PRO A 522 -19.68 14.99 7.71
N SER A 523 -19.83 13.91 8.50
CA SER A 523 -18.74 13.45 9.36
C SER A 523 -17.53 12.99 8.56
N GLY A 524 -17.73 12.35 7.42
CA GLY A 524 -16.66 11.96 6.49
C GLY A 524 -15.85 13.17 6.00
N SER A 525 -16.51 14.30 5.72
CA SER A 525 -15.83 15.54 5.33
C SER A 525 -15.05 16.15 6.51
N VAL A 526 -15.64 16.15 7.71
CA VAL A 526 -15.01 16.66 8.94
C VAL A 526 -13.75 15.87 9.30
N LEU A 527 -13.84 14.53 9.29
CA LEU A 527 -12.73 13.67 9.70
C LEU A 527 -11.61 13.66 8.64
N PHE A 528 -11.95 13.64 7.35
CA PHE A 528 -10.93 13.71 6.29
C PHE A 528 -10.22 15.07 6.26
N ALA A 529 -10.88 16.16 6.66
CA ALA A 529 -10.23 17.45 6.81
C ALA A 529 -9.09 17.43 7.86
N LYS A 530 -9.17 16.57 8.88
CA LYS A 530 -8.09 16.44 9.90
C LYS A 530 -6.82 15.79 9.37
N LEU A 531 -6.90 15.11 8.23
CA LEU A 531 -5.73 14.62 7.49
C LEU A 531 -5.11 15.68 6.59
N ASN A 532 -5.69 16.88 6.51
CA ASN A 532 -5.35 17.91 5.52
C ASN A 532 -5.40 17.38 4.07
N GLY A 533 -6.27 16.40 3.81
CA GLY A 533 -6.36 15.72 2.52
C GLY A 533 -7.35 16.35 1.54
N LEU A 534 -8.22 17.27 1.98
CA LEU A 534 -9.20 17.92 1.10
C LEU A 534 -8.54 19.04 0.27
N SER A 535 -8.92 19.16 -1.00
CA SER A 535 -8.49 20.27 -1.86
C SER A 535 -8.82 21.61 -1.20
N ALA A 536 -7.85 22.52 -1.11
CA ALA A 536 -8.09 23.87 -0.60
C ALA A 536 -8.76 24.76 -1.67
N GLY A 537 -8.42 24.53 -2.94
CA GLY A 537 -8.97 25.26 -4.09
C GLY A 537 -10.39 24.85 -4.49
N GLY A 538 -11.00 23.87 -3.80
CA GLY A 538 -12.39 23.47 -4.03
C GLY A 538 -12.65 22.77 -5.37
N ALA A 539 -11.61 22.16 -5.96
CA ALA A 539 -11.72 21.30 -7.13
C ALA A 539 -10.54 20.34 -7.21
N VAL A 540 -10.76 19.13 -7.72
CA VAL A 540 -9.71 18.11 -7.88
C VAL A 540 -8.87 18.41 -9.13
N ARG A 541 -7.55 18.38 -9.00
CA ARG A 541 -6.56 18.59 -10.08
C ARG A 541 -5.59 17.42 -10.17
N ALA A 542 -6.12 16.25 -10.46
CA ALA A 542 -5.33 15.01 -10.52
C ALA A 542 -4.18 15.11 -11.53
N LEU A 543 -2.98 14.72 -11.07
CA LEU A 543 -1.69 14.72 -11.81
C LEU A 543 -1.14 16.10 -12.20
N ASP A 544 -1.81 17.20 -11.82
CA ASP A 544 -1.43 18.56 -12.21
C ASP A 544 -0.52 19.22 -11.15
N ALA A 545 0.33 20.16 -11.57
CA ALA A 545 1.17 20.94 -10.66
C ALA A 545 0.37 21.74 -9.61
N GLY A 546 -0.90 22.06 -9.88
CA GLY A 546 -1.84 22.69 -8.96
C GLY A 546 -2.65 21.73 -8.10
N ALA A 547 -2.32 20.43 -8.08
CA ALA A 547 -2.91 19.44 -7.17
C ALA A 547 -2.71 19.86 -5.71
N ASP A 548 -3.79 19.91 -4.93
CA ASP A 548 -3.76 20.37 -3.53
C ASP A 548 -4.65 19.55 -2.58
N GLY A 549 -5.24 18.46 -3.06
CA GLY A 549 -6.08 17.55 -2.29
C GLY A 549 -7.21 16.91 -3.08
N ALA A 550 -7.92 15.99 -2.42
CA ALA A 550 -9.08 15.30 -2.97
C ALA A 550 -10.39 16.03 -2.62
N LEU A 551 -11.45 15.72 -3.35
CA LEU A 551 -12.83 15.98 -2.92
C LEU A 551 -13.64 14.73 -3.18
N PHE A 552 -14.36 14.27 -2.16
CA PHE A 552 -15.27 13.16 -2.30
C PHE A 552 -16.51 13.57 -3.10
N SER A 553 -17.12 12.59 -3.74
CA SER A 553 -18.35 12.77 -4.48
C SER A 553 -19.31 11.62 -4.21
N ASP A 554 -20.60 11.88 -4.35
CA ASP A 554 -21.59 10.82 -4.51
C ASP A 554 -21.27 9.97 -5.74
N GLY A 555 -21.71 8.71 -5.74
CA GLY A 555 -21.69 7.90 -6.96
C GLY A 555 -22.06 6.44 -6.73
N ALA A 556 -22.67 5.85 -7.76
CA ALA A 556 -22.87 4.41 -7.87
C ALA A 556 -22.56 3.95 -9.30
N GLY A 557 -22.09 2.71 -9.43
CA GLY A 557 -21.88 2.09 -10.73
C GLY A 557 -21.95 0.58 -10.62
N LEU A 558 -22.43 -0.07 -11.68
CA LEU A 558 -22.52 -1.52 -11.81
C LEU A 558 -22.15 -1.96 -13.23
N VAL A 559 -21.51 -3.12 -13.32
CA VAL A 559 -21.25 -3.84 -14.55
C VAL A 559 -21.76 -5.28 -14.43
N VAL A 560 -22.14 -5.87 -15.55
CA VAL A 560 -22.57 -7.28 -15.61
C VAL A 560 -21.48 -8.11 -16.28
N LEU A 561 -21.07 -9.17 -15.61
CA LEU A 561 -20.02 -10.08 -16.02
C LEU A 561 -20.63 -11.44 -16.40
N LYS A 562 -20.12 -12.02 -17.48
CA LYS A 562 -20.37 -13.41 -17.89
C LYS A 562 -19.08 -14.03 -18.37
N ARG A 563 -19.02 -15.36 -18.34
CA ARG A 563 -18.06 -16.09 -19.16
C ARG A 563 -18.24 -15.74 -20.64
N LEU A 564 -17.16 -15.54 -21.39
CA LEU A 564 -17.20 -15.06 -22.77
C LEU A 564 -17.93 -16.05 -23.68
N SER A 565 -17.72 -17.36 -23.49
CA SER A 565 -18.49 -18.38 -24.21
C SER A 565 -19.99 -18.24 -23.99
N ARG A 566 -20.41 -18.00 -22.73
CA ARG A 566 -21.82 -17.79 -22.37
C ARG A 566 -22.36 -16.50 -22.98
N ALA A 567 -21.64 -15.40 -22.86
CA ALA A 567 -22.03 -14.12 -23.47
C ALA A 567 -22.26 -14.25 -24.98
N ARG A 568 -21.37 -14.97 -25.69
CA ARG A 568 -21.49 -15.23 -27.12
C ARG A 568 -22.67 -16.15 -27.45
N ALA A 569 -22.90 -17.18 -26.66
CA ALA A 569 -24.04 -18.10 -26.82
C ALA A 569 -25.39 -17.37 -26.62
N ASP A 570 -25.42 -16.48 -25.63
CA ASP A 570 -26.58 -15.66 -25.28
C ASP A 570 -26.85 -14.52 -26.29
N GLY A 571 -25.89 -14.23 -27.17
CA GLY A 571 -25.95 -13.12 -28.11
C GLY A 571 -25.79 -11.75 -27.45
N ASP A 572 -25.19 -11.69 -26.26
CA ASP A 572 -24.95 -10.44 -25.56
C ASP A 572 -23.92 -9.56 -26.29
N GLN A 573 -24.07 -8.25 -26.15
CA GLN A 573 -23.04 -7.31 -26.59
C GLN A 573 -21.85 -7.37 -25.62
N VAL A 574 -20.67 -7.74 -26.12
CA VAL A 574 -19.43 -7.67 -25.33
C VAL A 574 -18.90 -6.23 -25.36
N LEU A 575 -18.92 -5.56 -24.20
CA LEU A 575 -18.42 -4.19 -24.03
C LEU A 575 -16.89 -4.16 -23.86
N GLY A 576 -16.33 -5.22 -23.30
CA GLY A 576 -14.90 -5.43 -23.08
C GLY A 576 -14.64 -6.75 -22.36
N LEU A 577 -13.38 -7.14 -22.29
CA LEU A 577 -12.92 -8.36 -21.62
C LEU A 577 -12.09 -7.98 -20.38
N LEU A 578 -12.43 -8.55 -19.23
CA LEU A 578 -11.61 -8.45 -18.02
C LEU A 578 -10.45 -9.42 -18.16
N SER A 579 -9.27 -8.89 -18.45
CA SER A 579 -8.10 -9.68 -18.86
C SER A 579 -7.26 -10.12 -17.68
N ALA A 580 -7.09 -9.24 -16.68
CA ALA A 580 -6.37 -9.55 -15.46
C ALA A 580 -6.72 -8.56 -14.35
N ILE A 581 -6.48 -8.97 -13.11
CA ILE A 581 -6.54 -8.10 -11.93
C ILE A 581 -5.46 -8.52 -10.94
N GLY A 582 -4.71 -7.55 -10.45
CA GLY A 582 -3.73 -7.71 -9.39
C GLY A 582 -4.18 -6.98 -8.13
N LEU A 583 -4.22 -7.72 -7.02
CA LEU A 583 -4.58 -7.20 -5.70
C LEU A 583 -3.34 -7.21 -4.79
N SER A 584 -3.21 -6.24 -3.90
CA SER A 584 -2.13 -6.23 -2.90
C SER A 584 -2.50 -5.42 -1.66
N ALA A 585 -1.70 -5.59 -0.62
CA ALA A 585 -1.65 -4.67 0.50
C ALA A 585 -0.24 -4.04 0.59
N ASP A 586 -0.16 -2.78 1.02
CA ASP A 586 1.12 -2.04 1.19
C ASP A 586 2.04 -2.71 2.22
N GLY A 587 1.47 -3.44 3.18
CA GLY A 587 2.21 -3.98 4.31
C GLY A 587 2.69 -2.86 5.24
N ARG A 588 3.88 -3.03 5.82
CA ARG A 588 4.38 -2.07 6.81
C ARG A 588 4.86 -0.78 6.15
N GLY A 589 4.34 0.36 6.64
CA GLY A 589 4.63 1.69 6.12
C GLY A 589 4.86 2.74 7.21
N LYS A 590 5.01 4.02 6.81
CA LYS A 590 5.24 5.17 7.71
C LYS A 590 4.00 5.51 8.56
N ALA A 591 2.83 5.50 7.91
CA ALA A 591 1.53 5.68 8.52
C ALA A 591 0.51 4.86 7.71
N ILE A 592 -0.59 4.46 8.33
CA ILE A 592 -1.60 3.59 7.69
C ILE A 592 -2.35 4.29 6.54
N TYR A 593 -2.34 5.63 6.54
CA TYR A 593 -2.97 6.46 5.51
C TYR A 593 -1.99 6.96 4.45
N ALA A 594 -0.68 6.78 4.67
CA ALA A 594 0.33 7.24 3.73
C ALA A 594 0.48 6.20 2.60
N PRO A 595 0.35 6.59 1.33
CA PRO A 595 0.48 5.66 0.21
C PRO A 595 1.90 5.09 0.13
N ALA A 596 2.03 3.81 -0.22
CA ALA A 596 3.33 3.17 -0.45
C ALA A 596 3.50 2.74 -1.93
N PRO A 597 4.44 3.34 -2.69
CA PRO A 597 4.69 2.97 -4.09
C PRO A 597 4.92 1.47 -4.31
N ALA A 598 5.61 0.79 -3.38
CA ALA A 598 5.92 -0.64 -3.49
C ALA A 598 4.67 -1.55 -3.43
N GLY A 599 3.63 -1.16 -2.69
CA GLY A 599 2.38 -1.93 -2.66
C GLY A 599 1.57 -1.75 -3.93
N GLN A 600 1.51 -0.51 -4.44
CA GLN A 600 0.88 -0.18 -5.71
C GLN A 600 1.58 -0.89 -6.88
N GLU A 601 2.92 -0.85 -6.90
CA GLU A 601 3.75 -1.57 -7.87
C GLU A 601 3.50 -3.08 -7.84
N LEU A 602 3.33 -3.68 -6.65
CA LEU A 602 3.01 -5.10 -6.50
C LEU A 602 1.63 -5.44 -7.10
N ALA A 603 0.65 -4.56 -7.00
CA ALA A 603 -0.66 -4.77 -7.65
C ALA A 603 -0.53 -4.72 -9.19
N VAL A 604 0.27 -3.78 -9.71
CA VAL A 604 0.55 -3.68 -11.16
C VAL A 604 1.30 -4.92 -11.66
N GLU A 605 2.35 -5.33 -10.97
CA GLU A 605 3.14 -6.54 -11.26
C GLU A 605 2.25 -7.77 -11.32
N ARG A 606 1.42 -8.00 -10.30
CA ARG A 606 0.47 -9.12 -10.26
C ARG A 606 -0.52 -9.10 -11.43
N ALA A 607 -1.02 -7.93 -11.81
CA ALA A 607 -1.95 -7.80 -12.93
C ALA A 607 -1.27 -8.16 -14.26
N LEU A 608 -0.05 -7.68 -14.50
CA LEU A 608 0.72 -7.98 -15.71
C LEU A 608 1.14 -9.46 -15.76
N GLU A 609 1.63 -10.03 -14.65
CA GLU A 609 2.02 -11.44 -14.56
C GLU A 609 0.83 -12.36 -14.81
N ARG A 610 -0.32 -12.11 -14.18
CA ARG A 610 -1.56 -12.86 -14.40
C ARG A 610 -2.10 -12.67 -15.81
N GLY A 611 -1.92 -11.47 -16.36
CA GLY A 611 -2.26 -11.13 -17.72
C GLY A 611 -1.33 -11.74 -18.76
N GLY A 612 -0.16 -12.29 -18.40
CA GLY A 612 0.75 -12.94 -19.35
C GLY A 612 1.12 -12.08 -20.58
N PHE A 613 1.05 -10.75 -20.47
CA PHE A 613 1.39 -9.78 -21.51
C PHE A 613 2.31 -8.69 -20.96
N GLY A 614 3.06 -8.05 -21.86
CA GLY A 614 4.02 -6.99 -21.52
C GLY A 614 3.34 -5.67 -21.13
N ALA A 615 4.06 -4.85 -20.35
CA ALA A 615 3.58 -3.51 -19.99
C ALA A 615 3.41 -2.59 -21.22
N ASP A 616 4.20 -2.81 -22.28
CA ASP A 616 4.13 -2.12 -23.58
C ASP A 616 2.87 -2.46 -24.39
N GLU A 617 2.13 -3.47 -23.94
CA GLU A 617 0.85 -3.84 -24.52
C GLU A 617 -0.35 -3.10 -23.90
N VAL A 618 -0.14 -2.31 -22.84
CA VAL A 618 -1.16 -1.44 -22.21
C VAL A 618 -1.04 -0.03 -22.77
N ASP A 619 -2.10 0.43 -23.45
CA ASP A 619 -2.10 1.71 -24.15
C ASP A 619 -2.41 2.90 -23.24
N TRP A 620 -3.24 2.65 -22.20
CA TRP A 620 -3.81 3.70 -21.37
C TRP A 620 -4.07 3.22 -19.95
N ILE A 621 -3.94 4.11 -18.98
CA ILE A 621 -4.19 3.86 -17.57
C ILE A 621 -5.15 4.93 -17.05
N VAL A 622 -6.31 4.49 -16.55
CA VAL A 622 -7.17 5.31 -15.70
C VAL A 622 -6.66 5.17 -14.27
N ALA A 623 -5.81 6.10 -13.88
CA ALA A 623 -5.16 6.16 -12.58
C ALA A 623 -6.17 6.37 -11.43
N HIS A 624 -5.75 6.00 -10.23
CA HIS A 624 -6.46 6.35 -9.01
C HIS A 624 -6.42 7.86 -8.76
N ALA A 625 -5.32 8.55 -9.12
CA ALA A 625 -4.96 9.94 -8.90
C ALA A 625 -6.12 10.83 -8.43
N THR A 626 -6.08 11.19 -7.16
CA THR A 626 -7.15 11.91 -6.45
C THR A 626 -6.90 13.40 -6.39
N GLY A 627 -5.78 13.89 -6.93
CA GLY A 627 -5.35 15.28 -6.76
C GLY A 627 -4.62 15.52 -5.43
N THR A 628 -4.31 14.46 -4.68
CA THR A 628 -3.47 14.56 -3.47
C THR A 628 -2.01 14.51 -3.90
N PRO A 629 -1.16 15.51 -3.56
CA PRO A 629 0.21 15.56 -4.07
C PRO A 629 1.01 14.28 -3.81
N ALA A 630 1.00 13.78 -2.58
CA ALA A 630 1.73 12.56 -2.21
C ALA A 630 1.14 11.28 -2.84
N GLY A 631 -0.18 11.22 -3.03
CA GLY A 631 -0.85 10.08 -3.65
C GLY A 631 -0.58 10.01 -5.16
N ASP A 632 -0.75 11.14 -5.84
CA ASP A 632 -0.50 11.27 -7.28
C ASP A 632 0.99 11.03 -7.59
N GLU A 633 1.92 11.53 -6.75
CA GLU A 633 3.35 11.26 -6.90
C GLU A 633 3.70 9.78 -6.71
N ALA A 634 3.17 9.15 -5.66
CA ALA A 634 3.40 7.73 -5.37
C ALA A 634 2.89 6.83 -6.52
N GLU A 635 1.67 7.11 -7.00
CA GLU A 635 1.08 6.37 -8.11
C GLU A 635 1.85 6.58 -9.40
N PHE A 636 2.12 7.82 -9.80
CA PHE A 636 2.80 8.08 -11.07
C PHE A 636 4.20 7.47 -11.08
N THR A 637 4.91 7.50 -9.94
CA THR A 637 6.21 6.84 -9.77
C THR A 637 6.10 5.31 -9.89
N GLY A 638 5.12 4.70 -9.23
CA GLY A 638 4.89 3.24 -9.28
C GLY A 638 4.49 2.76 -10.68
N LEU A 639 3.64 3.52 -11.37
CA LEU A 639 3.27 3.25 -12.76
C LEU A 639 4.49 3.41 -13.67
N HIS A 640 5.28 4.48 -13.52
CA HIS A 640 6.46 4.72 -14.32
C HIS A 640 7.48 3.56 -14.18
N ALA A 641 7.68 3.06 -12.96
CA ALA A 641 8.61 1.96 -12.70
C ALA A 641 8.29 0.67 -13.49
N ARG A 642 7.02 0.44 -13.86
CA ARG A 642 6.58 -0.77 -14.56
C ARG A 642 6.22 -0.55 -16.03
N TYR A 643 5.71 0.62 -16.39
CA TYR A 643 5.27 0.92 -17.76
C TYR A 643 6.30 1.70 -18.59
N ALA A 644 7.18 2.50 -17.98
CA ALA A 644 8.08 3.37 -18.74
C ALA A 644 9.20 2.61 -19.46
N GLY A 645 9.61 3.12 -20.63
CA GLY A 645 10.73 2.57 -21.40
C GLY A 645 10.51 1.19 -22.03
N THR A 646 9.30 0.63 -21.92
CA THR A 646 8.99 -0.74 -22.40
C THR A 646 8.58 -0.79 -23.87
N GLY A 647 8.14 0.34 -24.45
CA GLY A 647 7.60 0.40 -25.82
C GLY A 647 8.08 1.60 -26.64
N THR A 648 7.72 1.61 -27.93
CA THR A 648 8.03 2.71 -28.88
C THR A 648 7.03 3.87 -28.81
N ARG A 649 5.96 3.73 -28.05
CA ARG A 649 4.89 4.73 -27.86
C ARG A 649 4.67 4.96 -26.36
N PRO A 650 4.27 6.18 -25.95
CA PRO A 650 3.92 6.42 -24.56
C PRO A 650 2.62 5.70 -24.19
N THR A 651 2.55 5.21 -22.96
CA THR A 651 1.29 4.80 -22.32
C THR A 651 0.61 6.05 -21.77
N TYR A 652 -0.67 6.24 -22.07
CA TYR A 652 -1.42 7.41 -21.58
C TYR A 652 -1.85 7.23 -20.13
N VAL A 653 -1.94 8.31 -19.37
CA VAL A 653 -2.42 8.30 -17.98
C VAL A 653 -3.44 9.42 -17.76
N THR A 654 -4.61 9.09 -17.22
CA THR A 654 -5.68 10.04 -16.90
C THR A 654 -6.36 9.67 -15.57
N SER A 655 -7.16 10.55 -15.00
CA SER A 655 -8.07 10.26 -13.89
C SER A 655 -9.37 11.06 -14.06
N ASN A 656 -10.51 10.36 -14.00
CA ASN A 656 -11.84 10.99 -14.05
C ASN A 656 -12.19 11.79 -12.77
N LYS A 657 -11.39 11.68 -11.70
CA LYS A 657 -11.67 12.34 -10.43
C LYS A 657 -11.51 13.85 -10.48
N SER A 658 -10.72 14.37 -11.41
CA SER A 658 -10.65 15.81 -11.66
C SER A 658 -11.98 16.39 -12.17
N LEU A 659 -12.84 15.55 -12.74
CA LEU A 659 -14.14 15.93 -13.28
C LEU A 659 -15.26 15.66 -12.28
N VAL A 660 -15.50 14.39 -11.94
CA VAL A 660 -16.67 13.98 -11.13
C VAL A 660 -16.39 13.92 -9.62
N GLY A 661 -15.14 14.15 -9.20
CA GLY A 661 -14.70 13.94 -7.83
C GLY A 661 -14.39 12.46 -7.52
N HIS A 662 -14.02 12.20 -6.27
CA HIS A 662 -13.74 10.85 -5.81
C HIS A 662 -15.01 10.17 -5.29
N SER A 663 -15.62 9.30 -6.11
CA SER A 663 -16.86 8.58 -5.76
C SER A 663 -16.67 7.42 -4.76
N GLY A 664 -15.73 7.58 -3.81
CA GLY A 664 -15.42 6.63 -2.74
C GLY A 664 -15.30 5.19 -3.23
N TRP A 665 -16.17 4.34 -2.72
CA TRP A 665 -16.19 2.89 -2.95
C TRP A 665 -16.64 2.50 -4.37
N ALA A 666 -17.32 3.40 -5.08
CA ALA A 666 -17.69 3.23 -6.49
C ALA A 666 -16.58 3.69 -7.48
N ALA A 667 -15.49 4.30 -7.00
CA ALA A 667 -14.52 4.96 -7.88
C ALA A 667 -13.89 4.03 -8.92
N GLY A 668 -13.59 2.78 -8.55
CA GLY A 668 -13.04 1.78 -9.46
C GLY A 668 -13.99 1.45 -10.61
N VAL A 669 -15.25 1.12 -10.32
CA VAL A 669 -16.24 0.79 -11.36
C VAL A 669 -16.60 2.00 -12.24
N VAL A 670 -16.62 3.22 -11.70
CA VAL A 670 -16.80 4.44 -12.51
C VAL A 670 -15.65 4.60 -13.51
N SER A 671 -14.40 4.31 -13.09
CA SER A 671 -13.24 4.27 -13.99
C SER A 671 -13.29 3.12 -15.00
N VAL A 672 -13.81 1.96 -14.63
CA VAL A 672 -14.07 0.85 -15.58
C VAL A 672 -15.09 1.26 -16.64
N ILE A 673 -16.19 1.91 -16.26
CA ILE A 673 -17.20 2.36 -17.22
C ILE A 673 -16.63 3.45 -18.14
N HIS A 674 -15.82 4.38 -17.61
CA HIS A 674 -15.05 5.33 -18.42
C HIS A 674 -14.19 4.58 -19.47
N ALA A 675 -13.44 3.56 -19.04
CA ALA A 675 -12.60 2.77 -19.92
C ALA A 675 -13.40 2.01 -21.01
N LEU A 676 -14.54 1.43 -20.66
CA LEU A 676 -15.44 0.74 -21.60
C LEU A 676 -16.04 1.69 -22.64
N LEU A 677 -16.43 2.90 -22.22
CA LEU A 677 -16.92 3.94 -23.13
C LEU A 677 -15.82 4.38 -24.11
N ALA A 678 -14.60 4.58 -23.62
CA ALA A 678 -13.45 4.91 -24.47
C ALA A 678 -13.13 3.79 -25.49
N LEU A 679 -13.20 2.52 -25.10
CA LEU A 679 -13.06 1.38 -26.01
C LEU A 679 -14.16 1.37 -27.09
N ARG A 680 -15.42 1.59 -26.69
CA ARG A 680 -16.59 1.66 -27.58
C ARG A 680 -16.46 2.80 -28.60
N HIS A 681 -16.00 3.97 -28.16
CA HIS A 681 -15.87 5.17 -29.00
C HIS A 681 -14.51 5.29 -29.69
N GLY A 682 -13.54 4.44 -29.36
CA GLY A 682 -12.20 4.47 -29.92
C GLY A 682 -11.47 5.79 -29.70
N THR A 683 -11.60 6.36 -28.51
CA THR A 683 -10.99 7.64 -28.13
C THR A 683 -10.61 7.60 -26.65
N ILE A 684 -9.39 8.01 -26.32
CA ILE A 684 -8.96 8.27 -24.93
C ILE A 684 -9.26 9.75 -24.63
N PRO A 685 -10.11 10.06 -23.63
CA PRO A 685 -10.39 11.45 -23.26
C PRO A 685 -9.16 12.20 -22.76
N ALA A 686 -9.17 13.53 -22.90
CA ALA A 686 -8.17 14.39 -22.31
C ALA A 686 -8.25 14.37 -20.77
N GLN A 687 -7.14 14.66 -20.10
CA GLN A 687 -7.13 14.89 -18.67
C GLN A 687 -7.79 16.23 -18.36
N TYR A 688 -8.92 16.19 -17.66
CA TYR A 688 -9.62 17.39 -17.26
C TYR A 688 -8.85 18.14 -16.15
N ARG A 689 -8.80 19.48 -16.24
CA ARG A 689 -8.06 20.40 -15.32
C ARG A 689 -6.56 20.08 -15.18
N PHE A 690 -5.89 19.87 -16.31
CA PHE A 690 -4.47 19.64 -16.38
C PHE A 690 -3.79 20.69 -17.27
N GLU A 691 -2.72 21.29 -16.76
CA GLU A 691 -1.84 22.23 -17.46
C GLU A 691 -0.43 21.64 -17.59
N ARG A 692 0.12 21.07 -16.51
CA ARG A 692 1.43 20.42 -16.53
C ARG A 692 1.63 19.48 -15.36
N LEU A 693 2.52 18.50 -15.52
CA LEU A 693 2.98 17.66 -14.41
C LEU A 693 3.72 18.51 -13.34
N PRO A 694 3.63 18.14 -12.05
CA PRO A 694 4.48 18.67 -10.99
C PRO A 694 5.98 18.52 -11.33
N ASP A 695 6.82 19.46 -10.87
CA ASP A 695 8.26 19.45 -11.17
C ASP A 695 8.96 18.15 -10.71
N ALA A 696 8.47 17.52 -9.63
CA ALA A 696 8.96 16.24 -9.14
C ALA A 696 8.68 15.06 -10.11
N LEU A 697 7.63 15.16 -10.91
CA LEU A 697 7.20 14.14 -11.89
C LEU A 697 7.63 14.48 -13.32
N ALA A 698 8.12 15.70 -13.57
CA ALA A 698 8.49 16.15 -14.91
C ALA A 698 9.57 15.27 -15.56
N GLY A 699 10.48 14.69 -14.78
CA GLY A 699 11.50 13.76 -15.27
C GLY A 699 11.01 12.34 -15.56
N LEU A 700 9.73 12.04 -15.28
CA LEU A 700 9.09 10.74 -15.48
C LEU A 700 8.16 10.74 -16.71
N SER A 701 8.22 11.76 -17.57
CA SER A 701 7.43 11.82 -18.80
C SER A 701 7.93 10.88 -19.91
N ASP A 702 9.12 10.29 -19.74
CA ASP A 702 9.75 9.40 -20.72
C ASP A 702 9.09 8.00 -20.71
N GLY A 703 7.87 7.92 -21.23
CA GLY A 703 7.11 6.67 -21.40
C GLY A 703 5.68 6.72 -20.86
N LEU A 704 5.39 7.62 -19.92
CA LEU A 704 4.04 7.94 -19.47
C LEU A 704 3.64 9.35 -19.90
N ARG A 705 2.44 9.49 -20.49
CA ARG A 705 1.95 10.78 -20.99
C ARG A 705 0.53 11.09 -20.50
N VAL A 706 0.34 12.28 -19.93
CA VAL A 706 -0.99 12.82 -19.63
C VAL A 706 -1.51 13.55 -20.88
N PRO A 707 -2.65 13.14 -21.47
CA PRO A 707 -3.17 13.79 -22.69
C PRO A 707 -3.89 15.11 -22.38
N GLU A 708 -3.52 16.20 -23.05
CA GLU A 708 -4.21 17.50 -22.96
C GLU A 708 -5.40 17.61 -23.94
N GLU A 709 -5.43 16.77 -24.97
CA GLU A 709 -6.49 16.69 -25.98
C GLU A 709 -6.94 15.23 -26.15
N PRO A 710 -8.19 14.97 -26.58
CA PRO A 710 -8.65 13.61 -26.85
C PRO A 710 -7.76 12.90 -27.87
N VAL A 711 -7.31 11.68 -27.56
CA VAL A 711 -6.42 10.89 -28.40
C VAL A 711 -7.22 9.84 -29.17
N PRO A 712 -7.18 9.83 -30.52
CA PRO A 712 -7.78 8.76 -31.31
C PRO A 712 -7.17 7.40 -30.96
N TRP A 713 -8.03 6.42 -30.68
CA TRP A 713 -7.64 5.07 -30.27
C TRP A 713 -8.35 4.00 -31.12
N PRO A 714 -8.03 3.94 -32.43
CA PRO A 714 -8.67 3.03 -33.36
C PRO A 714 -8.28 1.57 -33.09
N ALA A 715 -9.20 0.64 -33.40
CA ALA A 715 -8.93 -0.80 -33.33
C ALA A 715 -7.72 -1.18 -34.20
N ARG A 716 -6.96 -2.17 -33.74
CA ARG A 716 -5.71 -2.59 -34.37
C ARG A 716 -5.82 -4.03 -34.85
N ALA A 717 -5.18 -4.35 -35.96
CA ALA A 717 -5.18 -5.73 -36.49
C ALA A 717 -4.19 -6.63 -35.73
N ASP A 718 -3.10 -6.07 -35.22
CA ASP A 718 -1.95 -6.79 -34.66
C ASP A 718 -2.10 -7.15 -33.17
N ARG A 719 -2.87 -6.37 -32.39
CA ARG A 719 -3.13 -6.64 -30.97
C ARG A 719 -4.41 -5.94 -30.49
N PRO A 720 -5.08 -6.44 -29.44
CA PRO A 720 -6.18 -5.71 -28.82
C PRO A 720 -5.70 -4.40 -28.21
N ARG A 721 -6.58 -3.40 -28.23
CA ARG A 721 -6.51 -2.22 -27.35
C ARG A 721 -6.64 -2.67 -25.90
N ARG A 722 -5.75 -2.19 -25.03
CA ARG A 722 -5.78 -2.49 -23.58
C ARG A 722 -5.70 -1.23 -22.74
N VAL A 723 -6.52 -1.19 -21.69
CA VAL A 723 -6.56 -0.12 -20.69
C VAL A 723 -6.52 -0.71 -19.30
N ALA A 724 -5.71 -0.12 -18.43
CA ALA A 724 -5.69 -0.45 -17.02
C ALA A 724 -6.48 0.55 -16.17
N VAL A 725 -7.01 0.10 -15.05
CA VAL A 725 -7.74 0.89 -14.06
C VAL A 725 -7.11 0.63 -12.69
N SER A 726 -6.59 1.67 -12.05
CA SER A 726 -6.00 1.60 -10.71
C SER A 726 -6.99 2.07 -9.64
N GLY A 727 -7.01 1.37 -8.51
CA GLY A 727 -7.71 1.78 -7.30
C GLY A 727 -6.84 1.53 -6.08
N PHE A 728 -6.49 2.58 -5.35
CA PHE A 728 -5.63 2.49 -4.17
C PHE A 728 -6.40 2.98 -2.94
N GLY A 729 -6.79 2.03 -2.10
CA GLY A 729 -7.61 2.25 -0.93
C GLY A 729 -6.82 2.74 0.26
N PHE A 730 -7.46 3.57 1.06
CA PHE A 730 -6.98 3.96 2.38
C PHE A 730 -6.69 2.72 3.24
N GLY A 731 -5.59 2.71 3.99
CA GLY A 731 -5.08 1.49 4.65
C GLY A 731 -4.11 0.68 3.78
N GLY A 732 -3.88 1.10 2.53
CA GLY A 732 -2.93 0.48 1.62
C GLY A 732 -3.47 -0.76 0.92
N THR A 733 -4.76 -0.76 0.55
CA THR A 733 -5.42 -1.86 -0.18
C THR A 733 -5.51 -1.55 -1.66
N ASN A 734 -4.70 -2.21 -2.49
CA ASN A 734 -4.49 -1.83 -3.88
C ASN A 734 -5.11 -2.82 -4.86
N ALA A 735 -5.65 -2.31 -5.95
CA ALA A 735 -6.12 -3.08 -7.09
C ALA A 735 -5.65 -2.42 -8.40
N HIS A 736 -5.23 -3.25 -9.36
CA HIS A 736 -4.94 -2.84 -10.73
C HIS A 736 -5.62 -3.82 -11.69
N LEU A 737 -6.66 -3.35 -12.38
CA LEU A 737 -7.48 -4.15 -13.28
C LEU A 737 -7.12 -3.82 -14.73
N ILE A 738 -7.04 -4.81 -15.61
CA ILE A 738 -6.73 -4.61 -17.04
C ILE A 738 -7.88 -5.11 -17.91
N LEU A 739 -8.39 -4.24 -18.77
CA LEU A 739 -9.43 -4.50 -19.75
C LEU A 739 -8.84 -4.55 -21.16
N SER A 740 -9.44 -5.39 -22.01
CA SER A 740 -9.15 -5.42 -23.44
C SER A 740 -10.44 -5.39 -24.29
N GLU A 741 -10.33 -5.00 -25.56
CA GLU A 741 -11.44 -5.17 -26.51
C GLU A 741 -11.62 -6.65 -26.93
N ASP A 742 -12.84 -7.04 -27.34
CA ASP A 742 -13.09 -8.35 -27.97
C ASP A 742 -12.47 -8.38 -29.38
N HIS A 743 -11.19 -8.76 -29.47
CA HIS A 743 -10.44 -8.81 -30.73
C HIS A 743 -10.69 -10.13 -31.47
N ARG A 744 -11.31 -10.06 -32.67
CA ARG A 744 -11.73 -11.25 -33.46
C ARG A 744 -10.92 -11.52 -34.74
N ALA A 745 -9.78 -10.85 -34.99
CA ALA A 745 -9.08 -10.97 -36.27
C ALA A 745 -8.14 -12.19 -36.39
N THR A 746 -8.58 -13.17 -37.18
CA THR A 746 -7.82 -14.11 -38.04
C THR A 746 -6.27 -14.17 -37.91
N ALA A 747 -5.74 -15.10 -37.09
CA ALA A 747 -4.57 -15.96 -37.35
C ALA A 747 -3.97 -16.46 -36.03
N ARG A 748 -3.51 -17.72 -36.05
CA ARG A 748 -2.80 -18.43 -34.98
C ARG A 748 -1.77 -17.55 -34.25
N SER A 749 -2.05 -17.17 -33.00
CA SER A 749 -1.10 -16.97 -31.88
C SER A 749 -1.72 -16.04 -30.82
N GLY A 750 -2.10 -16.62 -29.67
CA GLY A 750 -2.57 -15.91 -28.48
C GLY A 750 -3.96 -16.38 -28.06
N ALA A 751 -4.02 -17.44 -27.22
CA ALA A 751 -5.26 -17.77 -26.53
C ALA A 751 -5.70 -16.54 -25.71
N PRO A 752 -7.01 -16.23 -25.64
CA PRO A 752 -7.44 -15.20 -24.71
C PRO A 752 -7.13 -15.70 -23.29
N LEU A 753 -6.57 -14.81 -22.47
CA LEU A 753 -6.02 -15.21 -21.18
C LEU A 753 -7.09 -15.73 -20.24
N ALA A 754 -6.90 -16.98 -19.84
CA ALA A 754 -7.68 -17.68 -18.86
C ALA A 754 -7.19 -17.32 -17.46
N LEU A 755 -8.14 -17.04 -16.57
CA LEU A 755 -7.85 -17.05 -15.15
C LEU A 755 -7.78 -18.52 -14.68
N PRO A 756 -6.81 -18.87 -13.82
CA PRO A 756 -6.59 -20.26 -13.42
C PRO A 756 -7.86 -20.88 -12.80
N SER A 757 -8.11 -22.16 -13.05
CA SER A 757 -9.19 -22.88 -12.37
C SER A 757 -8.86 -23.10 -10.89
N PRO A 758 -9.88 -23.15 -10.00
CA PRO A 758 -9.65 -23.42 -8.59
C PRO A 758 -9.04 -24.82 -8.39
N VAL A 759 -8.15 -24.97 -7.41
CA VAL A 759 -7.61 -26.29 -7.07
C VAL A 759 -8.63 -27.17 -6.37
N ASP A 760 -8.60 -28.45 -6.74
CA ASP A 760 -9.34 -29.52 -6.06
C ASP A 760 -8.50 -30.03 -4.88
N GLU A 761 -8.50 -29.28 -3.79
CA GLU A 761 -7.75 -29.57 -2.58
C GLU A 761 -8.52 -29.09 -1.33
N ASP A 762 -8.46 -29.86 -0.26
CA ASP A 762 -8.98 -29.47 1.05
C ASP A 762 -8.35 -28.16 1.55
N LEU A 763 -9.21 -27.25 2.02
CA LEU A 763 -8.80 -26.11 2.84
C LEU A 763 -8.92 -26.48 4.31
N VAL A 764 -7.93 -26.13 5.11
CA VAL A 764 -7.82 -26.54 6.52
C VAL A 764 -7.59 -25.36 7.44
N VAL A 765 -8.25 -25.41 8.60
CA VAL A 765 -7.98 -24.50 9.71
C VAL A 765 -6.78 -25.04 10.49
N VAL A 766 -5.72 -24.24 10.59
CA VAL A 766 -4.45 -24.63 11.22
C VAL A 766 -4.21 -23.96 12.57
N GLY A 767 -4.98 -22.93 12.89
CA GLY A 767 -4.87 -22.21 14.16
C GLY A 767 -6.03 -21.27 14.37
N TRP A 768 -6.29 -20.93 15.63
CA TRP A 768 -7.25 -19.91 16.01
C TRP A 768 -6.80 -19.17 17.27
N SER A 769 -7.36 -17.99 17.48
CA SER A 769 -7.19 -17.16 18.67
C SER A 769 -8.43 -16.29 18.88
N SER A 770 -8.57 -15.70 20.07
CA SER A 770 -9.70 -14.81 20.36
C SER A 770 -9.28 -13.65 21.28
N ARG A 771 -10.12 -12.61 21.26
CA ARG A 771 -10.10 -11.51 22.22
C ARG A 771 -11.53 -11.25 22.68
N LEU A 772 -11.82 -11.65 23.91
CA LEU A 772 -13.14 -11.58 24.54
C LEU A 772 -13.06 -10.78 25.85
N PRO A 773 -14.16 -10.19 26.33
CA PRO A 773 -14.19 -9.54 27.64
C PRO A 773 -13.73 -10.47 28.76
N GLY A 774 -12.93 -9.95 29.69
CA GLY A 774 -12.27 -10.74 30.74
C GLY A 774 -11.02 -11.50 30.31
N ASP A 775 -10.70 -11.48 29.02
CA ASP A 775 -9.50 -12.07 28.42
C ASP A 775 -9.23 -13.56 28.72
N PRO A 776 -10.23 -14.45 28.55
CA PRO A 776 -10.06 -15.88 28.82
C PRO A 776 -8.99 -16.52 27.94
N ASP A 777 -8.28 -17.51 28.49
CA ASP A 777 -7.37 -18.33 27.69
C ASP A 777 -8.11 -19.31 26.77
N ALA A 778 -7.38 -19.95 25.86
CA ALA A 778 -7.98 -20.86 24.87
C ALA A 778 -8.72 -22.05 25.51
N GLY A 779 -8.28 -22.52 26.69
CA GLY A 779 -8.93 -23.62 27.41
C GLY A 779 -10.27 -23.18 28.00
N ALA A 780 -10.33 -21.99 28.59
CA ALA A 780 -11.56 -21.40 29.10
C ALA A 780 -12.58 -21.13 27.98
N VAL A 781 -12.12 -20.64 26.82
CA VAL A 781 -12.98 -20.45 25.63
C VAL A 781 -13.52 -21.78 25.12
N ALA A 782 -12.70 -22.83 25.07
CA ALA A 782 -13.14 -24.17 24.68
C ALA A 782 -14.17 -24.74 25.66
N ALA A 783 -13.95 -24.60 26.97
CA ALA A 783 -14.89 -25.04 28.00
C ALA A 783 -16.23 -24.28 27.91
N TRP A 784 -16.20 -22.97 27.69
CA TRP A 784 -17.41 -22.17 27.45
C TRP A 784 -18.16 -22.64 26.20
N ALA A 785 -17.46 -22.84 25.08
CA ALA A 785 -18.06 -23.32 23.83
C ALA A 785 -18.69 -24.73 23.97
N ALA A 786 -18.14 -25.57 24.86
CA ALA A 786 -18.68 -26.88 25.21
C ALA A 786 -19.84 -26.83 26.23
N GLY A 787 -20.13 -25.65 26.80
CA GLY A 787 -21.14 -25.49 27.87
C GLY A 787 -20.66 -25.91 29.27
N GLU A 788 -19.36 -26.09 29.46
CA GLU A 788 -18.71 -26.62 30.68
C GLU A 788 -18.06 -25.53 31.55
N GLY A 789 -18.23 -24.25 31.21
CA GLY A 789 -17.68 -23.10 31.95
C GLY A 789 -18.47 -21.81 31.76
N PRO A 790 -18.21 -20.77 32.58
CA PRO A 790 -18.87 -19.47 32.43
C PRO A 790 -18.46 -18.80 31.11
N GLY A 791 -19.42 -18.15 30.46
CA GLY A 791 -19.15 -17.32 29.28
C GLY A 791 -18.48 -15.99 29.65
N PRO A 792 -17.82 -15.34 28.69
CA PRO A 792 -17.30 -13.99 28.87
C PRO A 792 -18.44 -12.99 29.09
N GLU A 793 -18.12 -11.86 29.72
CA GLU A 793 -19.03 -10.70 29.78
C GLU A 793 -19.38 -10.22 28.36
N PRO A 794 -20.55 -9.58 28.15
CA PRO A 794 -20.99 -9.18 26.82
C PRO A 794 -20.25 -7.95 26.26
N SER A 795 -19.51 -7.18 27.06
CA SER A 795 -18.83 -5.95 26.59
C SER A 795 -17.52 -5.71 27.34
N PHE A 796 -16.57 -5.03 26.67
CA PHE A 796 -15.37 -4.48 27.31
C PHE A 796 -15.66 -3.19 28.12
N GLY A 797 -16.90 -2.70 28.09
CA GLY A 797 -17.32 -1.47 28.73
C GLY A 797 -17.10 -0.22 27.87
N ALA A 798 -17.30 0.94 28.50
CA ALA A 798 -17.22 2.24 27.81
C ALA A 798 -15.82 2.55 27.26
N VAL A 799 -14.77 2.10 27.97
CA VAL A 799 -13.36 2.31 27.60
C VAL A 799 -12.72 0.96 27.32
N TYR A 800 -12.11 0.81 26.15
CA TYR A 800 -11.37 -0.40 25.81
C TYR A 800 -9.97 -0.38 26.46
N PRO A 801 -9.52 -1.46 27.12
CA PRO A 801 -8.19 -1.51 27.72
C PRO A 801 -7.10 -1.60 26.65
N VAL A 802 -6.46 -0.46 26.36
CA VAL A 802 -5.33 -0.38 25.42
C VAL A 802 -4.07 -0.97 26.08
N PRO A 803 -3.42 -1.98 25.48
CA PRO A 803 -2.18 -2.55 26.01
C PRO A 803 -1.06 -1.51 26.12
N PRO A 804 -0.07 -1.69 27.02
CA PRO A 804 1.07 -0.80 27.11
C PRO A 804 1.91 -0.87 25.83
N PHE A 805 2.69 0.18 25.55
CA PHE A 805 3.48 0.32 24.32
C PHE A 805 4.46 -0.85 24.06
N GLN A 806 4.94 -1.52 25.12
CA GLN A 806 5.80 -2.70 24.98
C GLN A 806 5.08 -3.88 24.29
N GLU A 807 3.78 -4.01 24.51
CA GLU A 807 2.93 -5.08 23.95
C GLU A 807 2.31 -4.67 22.62
N LEU A 808 1.84 -3.42 22.54
CA LEU A 808 1.31 -2.82 21.33
C LEU A 808 2.30 -1.77 20.81
N ARG A 809 3.11 -2.13 19.80
CA ARG A 809 4.12 -1.25 19.18
C ARG A 809 3.47 -0.21 18.26
N MET A 810 2.59 0.60 18.84
CA MET A 810 1.84 1.66 18.19
C MET A 810 1.99 2.95 19.00
N PRO A 811 2.28 4.10 18.38
CA PRO A 811 2.37 5.37 19.10
C PRO A 811 1.15 5.60 19.99
N PRO A 812 1.32 6.08 21.25
CA PRO A 812 0.19 6.28 22.16
C PRO A 812 -0.95 7.16 21.63
N PRO A 813 -0.71 8.24 20.85
CA PRO A 813 -1.80 9.00 20.21
C PRO A 813 -2.64 8.13 19.27
N THR A 814 -2.01 7.44 18.32
CA THR A 814 -2.67 6.52 17.39
C THR A 814 -3.41 5.39 18.13
N ALA A 815 -2.81 4.80 19.16
CA ALA A 815 -3.45 3.73 19.92
C ALA A 815 -4.73 4.17 20.65
N ARG A 816 -4.82 5.43 21.08
CA ARG A 816 -6.02 5.99 21.74
C ARG A 816 -7.16 6.28 20.78
N THR A 817 -6.86 6.60 19.52
CA THR A 817 -7.87 6.92 18.50
C THR A 817 -8.24 5.70 17.64
N THR A 818 -7.47 4.62 17.72
CA THR A 818 -7.73 3.35 17.02
C THR A 818 -8.95 2.66 17.63
N ASP A 819 -9.92 2.27 16.79
CA ASP A 819 -11.10 1.54 17.23
C ASP A 819 -10.72 0.18 17.81
N ARG A 820 -11.49 -0.22 18.83
CA ARG A 820 -11.25 -1.45 19.57
C ARG A 820 -11.25 -2.69 18.67
N THR A 821 -12.07 -2.73 17.62
CA THR A 821 -12.09 -3.86 16.67
C THR A 821 -10.73 -4.06 16.00
N GLN A 822 -10.06 -2.97 15.61
CA GLN A 822 -8.73 -3.00 15.00
C GLN A 822 -7.68 -3.48 16.03
N LEU A 823 -7.75 -3.01 17.28
CA LEU A 823 -6.86 -3.44 18.36
C LEU A 823 -7.06 -4.92 18.75
N MET A 824 -8.31 -5.39 18.78
CA MET A 824 -8.66 -6.77 19.09
C MET A 824 -8.00 -7.73 18.10
N LEU A 825 -8.01 -7.45 16.80
CA LEU A 825 -7.40 -8.33 15.81
C LEU A 825 -5.86 -8.34 15.88
N VAL A 826 -5.23 -7.19 16.15
CA VAL A 826 -3.79 -7.16 16.41
C VAL A 826 -3.44 -8.09 17.58
N HIS A 827 -4.23 -8.03 18.65
CA HIS A 827 -4.06 -8.89 19.83
C HIS A 827 -4.28 -10.37 19.51
N CYS A 828 -5.33 -10.71 18.75
CA CYS A 828 -5.58 -12.08 18.29
C CYS A 828 -4.36 -12.63 17.52
N MET A 829 -3.83 -11.88 16.56
CA MET A 829 -2.66 -12.33 15.77
C MET A 829 -1.39 -12.50 16.64
N GLN A 830 -1.19 -11.65 17.65
CA GLN A 830 -0.10 -11.83 18.62
C GLN A 830 -0.27 -13.09 19.48
N ARG A 831 -1.50 -13.55 19.70
CA ARG A 831 -1.84 -14.74 20.49
C ARG A 831 -1.96 -16.03 19.72
N LEU A 832 -1.98 -15.96 18.40
CA LEU A 832 -1.96 -17.16 17.56
C LEU A 832 -0.75 -18.04 17.93
N ASP A 833 -0.91 -19.35 17.83
CA ASP A 833 0.19 -20.30 18.05
C ASP A 833 1.44 -19.86 17.28
N GLU A 834 2.61 -19.95 17.92
CA GLU A 834 3.86 -19.41 17.37
C GLU A 834 4.21 -20.02 16.01
N ARG A 835 3.99 -21.32 15.82
CA ARG A 835 4.29 -22.00 14.54
C ARG A 835 3.37 -21.52 13.43
N VAL A 836 2.09 -21.34 13.75
CA VAL A 836 1.09 -20.82 12.79
C VAL A 836 1.40 -19.36 12.43
N ARG A 837 1.75 -18.54 13.43
CA ARG A 837 2.13 -17.14 13.21
C ARG A 837 3.39 -17.05 12.35
N GLU A 838 4.42 -17.84 12.63
CA GLU A 838 5.64 -17.90 11.80
C GLU A 838 5.35 -18.37 10.37
N PHE A 839 4.45 -19.34 10.19
CA PHE A 839 4.00 -19.77 8.86
C PHE A 839 3.33 -18.61 8.09
N CYS A 840 2.45 -17.85 8.74
CA CYS A 840 1.83 -16.67 8.13
C CYS A 840 2.87 -15.63 7.72
N LEU A 841 3.86 -15.35 8.58
CA LEU A 841 4.92 -14.37 8.32
C LEU A 841 5.93 -14.82 7.26
N ARG A 842 6.18 -16.14 7.12
CA ARG A 842 6.96 -16.71 6.00
C ARG A 842 6.25 -16.48 4.67
N HIS A 843 4.93 -16.59 4.65
CA HIS A 843 4.09 -16.33 3.48
C HIS A 843 3.63 -14.87 3.38
N ARG A 844 4.25 -13.91 4.08
CA ARG A 844 3.75 -12.53 4.17
C ARG A 844 3.47 -11.86 2.81
N LYS A 845 4.17 -12.23 1.74
CA LYS A 845 3.91 -11.71 0.39
C LYS A 845 2.53 -12.12 -0.15
N THR A 846 2.06 -13.32 0.19
CA THR A 846 0.84 -13.96 -0.28
C THR A 846 -0.14 -14.26 0.85
N ALA A 847 0.09 -13.75 2.07
CA ALA A 847 -0.82 -13.88 3.19
C ALA A 847 -1.97 -12.88 3.04
N GLY A 848 -3.20 -13.40 2.91
CA GLY A 848 -4.42 -12.61 2.82
C GLY A 848 -5.06 -12.35 4.19
N VAL A 849 -5.79 -11.25 4.32
CA VAL A 849 -6.60 -10.92 5.51
C VAL A 849 -8.04 -10.68 5.07
N VAL A 850 -8.99 -11.43 5.63
CA VAL A 850 -10.42 -11.29 5.33
C VAL A 850 -11.19 -11.18 6.64
N VAL A 851 -11.85 -10.05 6.86
CA VAL A 851 -12.54 -9.76 8.13
C VAL A 851 -14.03 -9.64 7.91
N GLY A 852 -14.81 -10.43 8.64
CA GLY A 852 -16.25 -10.25 8.79
C GLY A 852 -16.55 -9.20 9.87
N HIS A 853 -17.17 -8.09 9.47
CA HIS A 853 -17.62 -7.02 10.36
C HIS A 853 -18.94 -6.45 9.83
N THR A 854 -19.78 -5.95 10.73
CA THR A 854 -21.13 -5.52 10.38
C THR A 854 -21.35 -4.08 10.81
N GLY A 855 -21.75 -3.25 9.85
CA GLY A 855 -22.01 -1.83 10.09
C GLY A 855 -20.76 -1.04 10.48
N ALA A 856 -20.99 0.13 11.09
CA ALA A 856 -19.94 1.07 11.45
C ALA A 856 -19.20 0.64 12.74
N THR A 857 -17.92 1.01 12.86
CA THR A 857 -17.16 0.79 14.09
C THR A 857 -17.67 1.69 15.21
N ARG A 858 -17.33 1.37 16.47
CA ARG A 858 -17.79 2.18 17.60
C ARG A 858 -17.24 3.61 17.54
N ASN A 859 -15.98 3.80 17.16
CA ASN A 859 -15.42 5.14 17.01
C ASN A 859 -16.14 5.94 15.92
N ALA A 860 -16.55 5.30 14.82
CA ALA A 860 -17.33 5.95 13.77
C ALA A 860 -18.65 6.49 14.31
N LEU A 861 -19.37 5.67 15.10
CA LEU A 861 -20.61 6.11 15.76
C LEU A 861 -20.41 7.33 16.65
N LEU A 862 -19.35 7.32 17.46
CA LEU A 862 -19.08 8.40 18.42
C LEU A 862 -18.66 9.70 17.74
N TYR A 863 -17.83 9.63 16.69
CA TYR A 863 -17.45 10.82 15.93
C TYR A 863 -18.63 11.42 15.15
N LYS A 864 -19.58 10.60 14.67
CA LYS A 864 -20.80 11.07 14.02
C LYS A 864 -21.62 11.95 14.95
N THR A 865 -22.03 11.49 16.14
CA THR A 865 -22.77 12.36 17.08
C THR A 865 -21.98 13.63 17.43
N ARG A 866 -20.68 13.48 17.69
CA ARG A 866 -19.81 14.60 18.07
C ARG A 866 -19.77 15.69 16.99
N ALA A 867 -19.70 15.32 15.70
CA ALA A 867 -19.69 16.27 14.60
C ALA A 867 -21.01 17.02 14.41
N TYR A 868 -22.14 16.47 14.88
CA TYR A 868 -23.48 17.02 14.67
C TYR A 868 -23.98 17.92 15.80
N LEU A 869 -23.21 18.13 16.87
CA LEU A 869 -23.68 18.88 18.05
C LEU A 869 -24.29 20.24 17.71
N ASP A 870 -23.69 21.00 16.79
CA ASP A 870 -24.19 22.31 16.37
C ASP A 870 -25.48 22.21 15.55
N GLU A 871 -25.58 21.21 14.69
CA GLU A 871 -26.78 21.00 13.89
C GLU A 871 -27.95 20.47 14.73
N ILE A 872 -27.66 19.64 15.74
CA ILE A 872 -28.65 19.22 16.75
C ILE A 872 -29.15 20.42 17.53
N ALA A 873 -28.24 21.30 17.99
CA ALA A 873 -28.60 22.50 18.72
C ALA A 873 -29.55 23.41 17.93
N ASP A 874 -29.25 23.63 16.64
CA ASP A 874 -30.15 24.36 15.74
C ASP A 874 -31.49 23.65 15.54
N ALA A 875 -31.48 22.32 15.38
CA ALA A 875 -32.70 21.54 15.13
C ALA A 875 -33.71 21.66 16.27
N VAL A 876 -33.25 21.82 17.51
CA VAL A 876 -34.09 21.93 18.70
C VAL A 876 -34.31 23.37 19.18
N ASP A 877 -33.72 24.35 18.51
CA ASP A 877 -33.88 25.76 18.88
C ASP A 877 -35.34 26.19 18.77
N GLY A 878 -35.85 26.83 19.83
CA GLY A 878 -37.25 27.24 19.95
C GLY A 878 -38.29 26.11 19.99
N ALA A 879 -37.88 24.83 20.04
CA ALA A 879 -38.81 23.70 20.08
C ALA A 879 -39.45 23.49 21.46
N GLU A 880 -38.78 23.88 22.54
CA GLU A 880 -39.17 23.68 23.94
C GLU A 880 -38.72 24.86 24.82
N GLU A 881 -39.11 24.88 26.10
CA GLU A 881 -38.60 25.85 27.07
C GLU A 881 -37.05 25.89 27.09
N PRO A 882 -36.41 27.08 27.05
CA PRO A 882 -34.95 27.21 26.94
C PRO A 882 -34.15 26.41 27.99
N ALA A 883 -34.67 26.28 29.20
CA ALA A 883 -34.02 25.52 30.27
C ALA A 883 -33.99 24.00 29.99
N VAL A 884 -35.05 23.47 29.38
CA VAL A 884 -35.13 22.04 29.01
C VAL A 884 -34.20 21.75 27.84
N THR A 885 -34.23 22.61 26.81
CA THR A 885 -33.33 22.53 25.65
C THR A 885 -31.86 22.60 26.10
N ALA A 886 -31.50 23.56 26.95
CA ALA A 886 -30.13 23.71 27.44
C ALA A 886 -29.66 22.48 28.24
N LYS A 887 -30.52 21.90 29.09
CA LYS A 887 -30.21 20.68 29.86
C LYS A 887 -29.95 19.49 28.93
N PHE A 888 -30.77 19.31 27.91
CA PHE A 888 -30.61 18.25 26.91
C PHE A 888 -29.28 18.41 26.14
N LEU A 889 -29.02 19.59 25.58
CA LEU A 889 -27.80 19.86 24.81
C LEU A 889 -26.53 19.73 25.64
N GLN A 890 -26.57 20.18 26.90
CA GLN A 890 -25.45 20.00 27.83
C GLN A 890 -25.15 18.51 28.04
N ARG A 891 -26.17 17.70 28.35
CA ARG A 891 -25.99 16.26 28.59
C ARG A 891 -25.45 15.54 27.35
N LEU A 892 -26.02 15.83 26.18
CA LEU A 892 -25.56 15.24 24.91
C LEU A 892 -24.12 15.65 24.60
N GLY A 893 -23.77 16.93 24.77
CA GLY A 893 -22.43 17.44 24.58
C GLY A 893 -21.40 16.81 25.53
N GLU A 894 -21.72 16.71 26.82
CA GLU A 894 -20.87 16.05 27.82
C GLU A 894 -20.65 14.56 27.48
N ARG A 895 -21.70 13.85 27.04
CA ARG A 895 -21.61 12.46 26.60
C ARG A 895 -20.74 12.30 25.35
N ALA A 896 -21.05 13.04 24.28
CA ALA A 896 -20.32 12.95 23.02
C ALA A 896 -18.84 13.31 23.19
N THR A 897 -18.53 14.38 23.92
CA THR A 897 -17.15 14.84 24.13
C THR A 897 -16.38 14.07 25.19
N GLY A 898 -17.07 13.44 26.15
CA GLY A 898 -16.47 12.59 27.18
C GLY A 898 -16.15 11.16 26.70
N MET A 899 -16.90 10.64 25.72
CA MET A 899 -16.71 9.29 25.20
C MET A 899 -15.60 9.16 24.15
N ILE A 900 -15.34 10.23 23.40
CA ILE A 900 -14.29 10.25 22.36
C ILE A 900 -13.61 11.62 22.31
N ALA A 901 -12.28 11.61 22.15
CA ALA A 901 -11.49 12.82 22.02
C ALA A 901 -11.81 13.57 20.71
N ALA A 902 -11.40 14.83 20.64
CA ALA A 902 -11.51 15.61 19.40
C ALA A 902 -10.75 14.91 18.25
N PRO A 903 -11.27 14.98 17.02
CA PRO A 903 -10.67 14.30 15.89
C PRO A 903 -9.32 14.92 15.53
N THR A 904 -8.36 14.05 15.25
CA THR A 904 -6.98 14.34 14.84
C THR A 904 -6.68 13.62 13.54
N GLU A 905 -5.46 13.76 13.01
CA GLU A 905 -5.00 12.98 11.85
C GLU A 905 -5.06 11.45 12.10
N ASP A 906 -4.91 11.00 13.34
CA ASP A 906 -4.99 9.58 13.70
C ASP A 906 -6.45 9.08 13.85
N SER A 907 -7.44 9.98 13.87
CA SER A 907 -8.83 9.64 14.18
C SER A 907 -9.55 8.98 13.01
N PHE A 908 -9.40 9.52 11.79
CA PHE A 908 -10.07 8.97 10.60
C PHE A 908 -9.62 7.52 10.30
N PRO A 909 -8.32 7.18 10.23
CA PRO A 909 -7.92 5.77 10.09
C PRO A 909 -8.38 4.89 11.26
N GLY A 910 -8.55 5.49 12.44
CA GLY A 910 -8.95 4.80 13.65
C GLY A 910 -10.41 4.34 13.64
N GLU A 911 -11.29 4.97 12.87
CA GLU A 911 -12.72 4.61 12.81
C GLU A 911 -13.11 3.73 11.61
N MET A 912 -12.34 3.74 10.53
CA MET A 912 -12.76 3.09 9.29
C MET A 912 -12.88 1.56 9.41
N PRO A 913 -14.01 0.95 8.98
CA PRO A 913 -14.20 -0.50 8.96
C PRO A 913 -13.15 -1.25 8.14
N ASN A 914 -12.81 -0.77 6.95
CA ASN A 914 -11.80 -1.39 6.09
C ASN A 914 -10.41 -1.49 6.74
N VAL A 915 -10.10 -0.54 7.64
CA VAL A 915 -8.83 -0.48 8.35
C VAL A 915 -8.73 -1.56 9.42
N ILE A 916 -9.82 -2.24 9.80
CA ILE A 916 -9.77 -3.44 10.65
C ILE A 916 -8.88 -4.51 10.02
N ALA A 917 -9.11 -4.85 8.74
CA ALA A 917 -8.26 -5.77 8.00
C ALA A 917 -6.89 -5.15 7.68
N ALA A 918 -6.89 -3.90 7.19
CA ALA A 918 -5.67 -3.24 6.74
C ALA A 918 -4.64 -3.02 7.87
N ARG A 919 -5.09 -2.79 9.10
CA ARG A 919 -4.20 -2.63 10.26
C ARG A 919 -3.46 -3.92 10.59
N LEU A 920 -4.09 -5.07 10.39
CA LEU A 920 -3.42 -6.35 10.54
C LEU A 920 -2.33 -6.53 9.47
N SER A 921 -2.67 -6.22 8.21
CA SER A 921 -1.70 -6.23 7.10
C SER A 921 -0.53 -5.27 7.35
N ASN A 922 -0.81 -4.05 7.80
CA ASN A 922 0.20 -3.04 8.07
C ASN A 922 1.12 -3.41 9.24
N TYR A 923 0.54 -3.84 10.37
CA TYR A 923 1.30 -4.15 11.57
C TYR A 923 2.23 -5.35 11.37
N PHE A 924 1.78 -6.38 10.64
CA PHE A 924 2.52 -7.62 10.40
C PHE A 924 3.24 -7.70 9.03
N ASP A 925 3.23 -6.63 8.24
CA ASP A 925 3.83 -6.56 6.89
C ASP A 925 3.29 -7.63 5.92
N LEU A 926 1.98 -7.87 5.96
CA LEU A 926 1.29 -8.78 5.04
C LEU A 926 0.91 -8.03 3.77
N ARG A 927 1.16 -8.63 2.60
CA ARG A 927 1.06 -8.01 1.27
C ARG A 927 0.16 -8.79 0.30
N GLY A 928 -0.55 -9.81 0.78
CA GLY A 928 -1.65 -10.42 0.04
C GLY A 928 -2.85 -9.46 -0.03
N LEU A 929 -4.02 -9.98 -0.40
CA LEU A 929 -5.25 -9.20 -0.33
C LEU A 929 -5.64 -8.86 1.11
N SER A 930 -6.30 -7.73 1.32
CA SER A 930 -6.82 -7.33 2.63
C SER A 930 -8.19 -6.70 2.42
N LEU A 931 -9.24 -7.28 3.01
CA LEU A 931 -10.60 -6.76 2.90
C LEU A 931 -11.46 -7.03 4.13
N THR A 932 -12.49 -6.21 4.27
CA THR A 932 -13.62 -6.42 5.18
C THR A 932 -14.87 -6.78 4.39
N VAL A 933 -15.72 -7.65 4.91
CA VAL A 933 -17.02 -8.03 4.31
C VAL A 933 -18.15 -7.89 5.32
N ASP A 934 -19.32 -7.45 4.83
CA ASP A 934 -20.55 -7.31 5.62
C ASP A 934 -21.67 -8.17 5.02
N ALA A 935 -22.11 -9.15 5.80
CA ALA A 935 -23.27 -10.00 5.52
C ALA A 935 -24.18 -10.09 6.76
N GLY A 936 -24.28 -9.01 7.54
CA GLY A 936 -25.07 -8.99 8.78
C GLY A 936 -24.51 -9.93 9.84
N GLU A 937 -25.33 -10.80 10.45
CA GLU A 937 -24.83 -11.79 11.40
C GLU A 937 -23.91 -12.85 10.76
N ALA A 938 -23.97 -13.01 9.43
CA ALA A 938 -23.21 -14.01 8.70
C ALA A 938 -21.84 -13.50 8.20
N SER A 939 -21.42 -12.27 8.55
CA SER A 939 -20.18 -11.65 8.05
C SER A 939 -18.93 -12.52 8.20
N PHE A 940 -18.80 -13.28 9.30
CA PHE A 940 -17.68 -14.23 9.47
C PHE A 940 -17.73 -15.40 8.48
N LEU A 941 -18.93 -15.97 8.24
CA LEU A 941 -19.10 -17.06 7.28
C LEU A 941 -18.82 -16.58 5.86
N GLU A 942 -19.20 -15.34 5.54
CA GLU A 942 -18.85 -14.73 4.26
C GLU A 942 -17.34 -14.53 4.14
N ALA A 943 -16.68 -14.01 5.18
CA ALA A 943 -15.22 -13.87 5.19
C ALA A 943 -14.51 -15.21 4.95
N LEU A 944 -15.03 -16.30 5.53
CA LEU A 944 -14.51 -17.65 5.34
C LEU A 944 -14.75 -18.17 3.91
N SER A 945 -15.93 -17.93 3.35
CA SER A 945 -16.26 -18.27 1.96
C SER A 945 -15.34 -17.54 0.97
N VAL A 946 -15.15 -16.24 1.17
CA VAL A 946 -14.27 -15.40 0.36
C VAL A 946 -12.82 -15.86 0.47
N ALA A 947 -12.30 -16.08 1.68
CA ALA A 947 -10.95 -16.61 1.87
C ALA A 947 -10.75 -17.95 1.15
N GLY A 948 -11.77 -18.81 1.21
CA GLY A 948 -11.77 -20.09 0.51
C GLY A 948 -11.65 -19.97 -1.01
N LEU A 949 -12.32 -18.99 -1.61
CA LEU A 949 -12.16 -18.68 -3.04
C LEU A 949 -10.70 -18.33 -3.36
N TYR A 950 -10.13 -17.33 -2.68
CA TYR A 950 -8.77 -16.88 -3.00
C TYR A 950 -7.69 -17.94 -2.74
N LEU A 951 -7.84 -18.77 -1.69
CA LEU A 951 -6.98 -19.93 -1.45
C LEU A 951 -7.12 -20.97 -2.57
N GLY A 952 -8.35 -21.27 -2.99
CA GLY A 952 -8.64 -22.20 -4.08
C GLY A 952 -8.07 -21.74 -5.42
N PHE A 953 -8.10 -20.44 -5.72
CA PHE A 953 -7.46 -19.87 -6.91
C PHE A 953 -5.94 -19.68 -6.76
N LYS A 954 -5.34 -20.10 -5.64
CA LYS A 954 -3.91 -19.93 -5.32
C LYS A 954 -3.43 -18.49 -5.40
N GLU A 955 -4.32 -17.55 -5.12
CA GLU A 955 -3.97 -16.12 -5.07
C GLU A 955 -3.25 -15.76 -3.78
N ILE A 956 -3.60 -16.48 -2.73
CA ILE A 956 -2.97 -16.42 -1.41
C ILE A 956 -2.61 -17.84 -0.99
N ASP A 957 -1.57 -17.95 -0.18
CA ASP A 957 -1.13 -19.23 0.36
C ASP A 957 -1.73 -19.50 1.74
N VAL A 958 -2.05 -18.44 2.47
CA VAL A 958 -2.64 -18.48 3.80
C VAL A 958 -3.59 -17.30 3.96
N ALA A 959 -4.73 -17.55 4.60
CA ALA A 959 -5.71 -16.54 4.94
C ALA A 959 -5.83 -16.40 6.46
N LEU A 960 -5.73 -15.16 6.93
CA LEU A 960 -6.15 -14.76 8.27
C LEU A 960 -7.61 -14.31 8.17
N VAL A 961 -8.51 -15.15 8.67
CA VAL A 961 -9.97 -14.94 8.59
C VAL A 961 -10.49 -14.59 9.97
N ALA A 962 -11.16 -13.43 10.10
CA ALA A 962 -11.63 -12.98 11.40
C ALA A 962 -13.13 -12.65 11.40
N GLY A 963 -13.77 -12.80 12.55
CA GLY A 963 -15.07 -12.20 12.85
C GLY A 963 -14.90 -11.27 14.05
N VAL A 964 -15.35 -10.02 13.94
CA VAL A 964 -15.15 -9.03 15.00
C VAL A 964 -16.32 -8.07 15.16
N ASN A 965 -16.73 -7.88 16.42
CA ASN A 965 -17.70 -6.88 16.81
C ASN A 965 -17.18 -6.05 17.99
N GLY A 966 -17.21 -4.74 17.86
CA GLY A 966 -16.74 -3.78 18.87
C GLY A 966 -17.86 -2.94 19.48
N THR A 967 -19.13 -3.25 19.20
CA THR A 967 -20.27 -2.52 19.74
C THR A 967 -21.29 -3.46 20.37
N ALA A 968 -21.56 -3.26 21.66
CA ALA A 968 -22.69 -3.88 22.37
C ALA A 968 -23.93 -2.95 22.43
N LEU A 969 -23.96 -1.85 21.66
CA LEU A 969 -25.05 -0.86 21.74
C LEU A 969 -26.39 -1.48 21.26
N PRO A 970 -27.48 -1.38 22.06
CA PRO A 970 -28.78 -1.97 21.70
C PRO A 970 -29.38 -1.41 20.41
N GLY A 971 -29.90 -2.29 19.54
CA GLY A 971 -30.64 -1.91 18.33
C GLY A 971 -29.80 -1.61 17.10
N TRP A 972 -28.48 -1.85 17.16
CA TRP A 972 -27.55 -1.64 16.05
C TRP A 972 -27.07 -2.93 15.39
N ASN A 973 -27.51 -4.07 15.91
CA ASN A 973 -27.30 -5.37 15.31
C ASN A 973 -28.63 -5.91 14.79
N ASP A 974 -28.59 -6.58 13.64
CA ASP A 974 -29.71 -7.31 13.03
C ASP A 974 -30.00 -8.63 13.79
N SER A 975 -29.91 -8.61 15.12
CA SER A 975 -29.80 -9.82 15.93
C SER A 975 -31.12 -10.49 16.30
N GLY A 976 -32.21 -10.08 15.65
CA GLY A 976 -33.55 -10.56 15.95
C GLY A 976 -33.95 -10.35 17.41
N GLY A 977 -33.47 -9.28 18.05
CA GLY A 977 -33.77 -8.94 19.45
C GLY A 977 -32.83 -9.56 20.48
N ARG A 978 -31.76 -10.26 20.08
CA ARG A 978 -30.71 -10.72 21.01
C ARG A 978 -29.74 -9.58 21.35
N PRO A 979 -29.33 -9.41 22.61
CA PRO A 979 -28.37 -8.38 22.97
C PRO A 979 -27.04 -8.58 22.22
N ALA A 980 -26.49 -7.49 21.68
CA ALA A 980 -25.18 -7.47 21.06
C ALA A 980 -24.08 -7.80 22.08
N ALA A 981 -23.04 -8.50 21.64
CA ALA A 981 -21.84 -8.76 22.44
C ALA A 981 -20.56 -8.41 21.68
N GLU A 982 -19.55 -7.95 22.39
CA GLU A 982 -18.25 -7.57 21.84
C GLU A 982 -17.25 -8.73 21.88
N GLY A 983 -16.40 -8.80 20.86
CA GLY A 983 -15.36 -9.82 20.80
C GLY A 983 -14.79 -9.99 19.41
N ALA A 984 -13.66 -10.70 19.34
CA ALA A 984 -13.03 -11.08 18.09
C ALA A 984 -12.56 -12.54 18.13
N PHE A 985 -12.70 -13.21 17.00
CA PHE A 985 -12.05 -14.49 16.71
C PHE A 985 -11.24 -14.37 15.42
N LEU A 986 -10.05 -14.95 15.41
CA LEU A 986 -9.15 -14.99 14.27
C LEU A 986 -8.72 -16.43 14.01
N PHE A 987 -8.88 -16.87 12.77
CA PHE A 987 -8.52 -18.19 12.28
C PHE A 987 -7.45 -18.08 11.20
N ALA A 988 -6.50 -19.01 11.20
CA ALA A 988 -5.56 -19.20 10.10
C ALA A 988 -6.00 -20.39 9.25
N VAL A 989 -6.19 -20.13 7.96
CA VAL A 989 -6.67 -21.11 6.98
C VAL A 989 -5.64 -21.24 5.86
N THR A 990 -5.36 -22.46 5.42
CA THR A 990 -4.44 -22.73 4.31
C THR A 990 -4.89 -23.97 3.55
N ARG A 991 -4.21 -24.27 2.44
CA ARG A 991 -4.36 -25.52 1.69
C ARG A 991 -3.74 -26.68 2.48
N ARG A 992 -4.35 -27.87 2.46
CA ARG A 992 -3.90 -29.05 3.22
C ARG A 992 -2.43 -29.39 2.96
N SER A 993 -2.01 -29.39 1.69
CA SER A 993 -0.63 -29.66 1.24
C SER A 993 0.37 -28.72 1.90
N LEU A 994 0.08 -27.42 1.95
CA LEU A 994 0.93 -26.43 2.62
C LEU A 994 0.95 -26.62 4.14
N ALA A 995 -0.17 -27.02 4.74
CA ALA A 995 -0.23 -27.33 6.18
C ALA A 995 0.67 -28.53 6.52
N GLU A 996 0.56 -29.60 5.74
CA GLU A 996 1.34 -30.82 5.89
C GLU A 996 2.84 -30.58 5.63
N GLU A 997 3.20 -29.84 4.58
CA GLU A 997 4.58 -29.42 4.28
C GLU A 997 5.19 -28.61 5.43
N ALA A 998 4.41 -27.71 6.03
CA ALA A 998 4.84 -26.88 7.14
C ALA A 998 4.77 -27.57 8.52
N GLY A 999 4.27 -28.81 8.60
CA GLY A 999 4.10 -29.54 9.86
C GLY A 999 3.10 -28.89 10.81
N LEU A 1000 2.08 -28.21 10.28
CA LEU A 1000 1.03 -27.55 11.04
C LEU A 1000 -0.08 -28.54 11.43
N PRO A 1001 -0.75 -28.35 12.58
CA PRO A 1001 -1.90 -29.17 12.93
C PRO A 1001 -3.07 -28.87 11.99
N VAL A 1002 -3.84 -29.90 11.63
CA VAL A 1002 -5.14 -29.74 10.97
C VAL A 1002 -6.21 -29.79 12.04
N LEU A 1003 -6.78 -28.64 12.40
CA LEU A 1003 -7.81 -28.53 13.43
C LEU A 1003 -9.20 -28.83 12.88
N ALA A 1004 -9.47 -28.40 11.65
CA ALA A 1004 -10.72 -28.66 10.93
C ALA A 1004 -10.48 -28.61 9.41
N VAL A 1005 -11.33 -29.30 8.66
CA VAL A 1005 -11.41 -29.21 7.20
C VAL A 1005 -12.61 -28.34 6.84
N MET A 1006 -12.42 -27.40 5.91
CA MET A 1006 -13.49 -26.59 5.37
C MET A 1006 -14.15 -27.32 4.22
N GLU A 1007 -15.32 -27.91 4.47
CA GLU A 1007 -16.14 -28.52 3.42
C GLU A 1007 -16.93 -27.44 2.68
N SER A 1008 -16.82 -27.41 1.35
CA SER A 1008 -17.66 -26.56 0.51
C SER A 1008 -19.05 -27.18 0.36
N ALA A 1009 -20.11 -26.41 0.62
CA ALA A 1009 -21.50 -26.86 0.45
C ALA A 1009 -21.84 -27.37 -0.97
N ALA A 1010 -20.97 -27.14 -1.97
CA ALA A 1010 -21.15 -27.60 -3.35
C ALA A 1010 -21.01 -29.12 -3.55
N THR A 1011 -20.42 -29.86 -2.60
CA THR A 1011 -20.27 -31.34 -2.68
C THR A 1011 -21.36 -32.12 -1.94
N GLY A 1012 -22.33 -31.42 -1.32
CA GLY A 1012 -23.34 -32.00 -0.42
C GLY A 1012 -24.54 -32.71 -1.07
N SER A 1013 -24.46 -33.22 -2.30
CA SER A 1013 -25.55 -34.05 -2.86
C SER A 1013 -25.43 -35.55 -2.51
N ALA A 1014 -24.50 -35.94 -1.63
CA ALA A 1014 -24.36 -37.33 -1.19
C ALA A 1014 -24.07 -37.45 0.31
N ALA A 1015 -24.72 -36.64 1.15
CA ALA A 1015 -24.80 -36.96 2.58
C ALA A 1015 -25.87 -38.04 2.79
N THR A 1016 -25.48 -39.31 2.55
CA THR A 1016 -26.19 -40.45 3.14
C THR A 1016 -26.31 -40.23 4.65
N GLU A 1017 -27.54 -40.36 5.14
CA GLU A 1017 -27.89 -40.53 6.55
C GLU A 1017 -26.82 -41.35 7.29
N ARG A 1018 -25.97 -40.67 8.07
CA ARG A 1018 -25.27 -41.30 9.18
C ARG A 1018 -25.91 -40.78 10.45
N SER A 1019 -26.79 -41.62 10.99
CA SER A 1019 -27.37 -41.49 12.31
C SER A 1019 -26.30 -41.23 13.35
N VAL A 1020 -26.44 -40.13 14.09
CA VAL A 1020 -25.76 -39.88 15.35
C VAL A 1020 -26.32 -40.86 16.38
N PRO A 1021 -25.51 -41.71 17.05
CA PRO A 1021 -25.98 -42.42 18.24
C PRO A 1021 -26.05 -41.43 19.41
N ALA A 1022 -27.15 -41.56 20.16
CA ALA A 1022 -27.63 -40.68 21.23
C ALA A 1022 -26.64 -40.39 22.35
#